data_AF-A0A7S2ARR7-F1
#
_entry.id   AF-A0A7S2ARR7-F1
#
_cell.length_a   1.000
_cell.length_b   1.000
_cell.length_c   1.000
_cell.angle_alpha   90.00
_cell.angle_beta   90.00
_cell.angle_gamma   90.00
#
_symmetry.space_group_name_H-M   'P 1'
#
loop_
_entity.id
_entity.type
_entity.pdbx_description
1 polymer ?
#
loop_
_entity_poly.entity_id
_entity_poly.type
_entity_poly.pdbx_seq_one_letter_code
_entity_poly.pdbx_strand_id
1 'polypeptide(L)'
;MWNVPVYATALTESSAAAGSPNRKAMKLYISAAAQDFQWKKVLIASRLVGVPLESLILKEDEFESLLPNARSCVLVTKDGSLTQTSTILRYLAELRPDLTLSGATGFEQAMVNQWLEFCWFELEVLVGALTIRPDESEGTFDPASIRQILSRDAARALECLNKHLASHTFMVGNGITLAEAALVPTLVEVLSKMLMPGDARLYPHVLRWFKTLAHGNADFAAVLQVPTDFKPLAPLKPSKVAALKPPPPASKTAAPGSAKASSPASSKPTASPGGLSAGNVKDPFPMKFKRTRTRVKDLLKRGAQAVGEIITVCGWAQTVRAANKGKILFVVITDGSCTQALQCVIDSNIPGFAEASNCGGTGASFSLLGKVVESPGAGQSVELVVQSAEVLGKVYGGDNGEVGGKYYPLSKKGHSAEHLRDHAHLRPRVRSYAATHRVRNTMAFATHKFFFERGFQYVHTPLITASDCEGAGEMFAVTTQLPKDHSKKGKIDVDYSKDFFGKPAGLTVSGQLNVETHACGLSDCYTFGPTFRAEDSHTSRHLAEFWMIEPEICFADLKDDADLAEDYLKFCVHSALTECGDELELLEKIPNGDSMLRERLQGIVEKPFARKTYTECIKILLAEVAKGAVKFEESVEWGMDMGSEHERYLAEKFVKGPLIVTNYPKGIKAFYMKLDEDGKTVSAMDILVPRIGEIIGGSVREDRYDVLVERAKEVGIDPKDLSWYLDLRKYGSVPHAGFGLGFERLIMLVTGLENIRDVIPFPRYPQHCTF
;
A
#
# COMPACT_ATOMS: atom_id res chain seq x y z
N MET A 1 11.13 10.53 -33.27
CA MET A 1 10.17 10.42 -34.39
C MET A 1 9.68 8.98 -34.42
N TRP A 2 8.54 8.70 -33.78
CA TRP A 2 7.80 7.45 -33.96
C TRP A 2 6.34 7.84 -34.18
N ASN A 3 5.84 7.50 -35.37
CA ASN A 3 4.51 7.83 -35.86
C ASN A 3 3.46 7.09 -35.05
N VAL A 4 2.70 7.84 -34.24
CA VAL A 4 1.38 7.42 -33.78
C VAL A 4 0.43 7.58 -34.96
N PRO A 5 -0.25 6.53 -35.45
CA PRO A 5 -1.38 6.73 -36.35
C PRO A 5 -2.48 7.38 -35.50
N VAL A 6 -2.60 8.69 -35.65
CA VAL A 6 -3.78 9.42 -35.23
C VAL A 6 -4.95 8.83 -36.02
N TYR A 7 -5.77 7.98 -35.40
CA TYR A 7 -7.07 7.60 -35.95
C TYR A 7 -8.01 8.79 -35.81
N ALA A 8 -7.76 9.82 -36.60
CA ALA A 8 -8.65 10.92 -36.88
C ALA A 8 -8.83 11.02 -38.40
N THR A 9 -9.45 10.01 -39.02
CA THR A 9 -10.00 10.14 -40.38
C THR A 9 -10.99 9.03 -40.68
N ALA A 10 -12.23 9.22 -40.24
CA ALA A 10 -13.45 8.93 -40.99
C ALA A 10 -14.59 9.65 -40.25
N LEU A 11 -15.50 10.30 -40.98
CA LEU A 11 -16.55 11.22 -40.50
C LEU A 11 -16.14 12.71 -40.39
N THR A 12 -15.46 13.23 -41.41
CA THR A 12 -15.58 14.66 -41.76
C THR A 12 -16.58 14.79 -42.92
N GLU A 13 -17.80 15.24 -42.63
CA GLU A 13 -18.72 15.73 -43.67
C GLU A 13 -18.62 17.25 -43.80
N SER A 14 -18.63 17.67 -45.07
CA SER A 14 -18.34 19.00 -45.59
C SER A 14 -19.34 20.11 -45.21
N SER A 15 -18.87 21.35 -45.29
CA SER A 15 -19.53 22.62 -44.99
C SER A 15 -20.86 22.88 -45.72
N ALA A 16 -21.82 23.55 -45.06
CA ALA A 16 -22.20 24.95 -45.32
C ALA A 16 -23.45 25.39 -44.50
N ALA A 17 -23.62 26.71 -44.41
CA ALA A 17 -24.74 27.52 -43.94
C ALA A 17 -24.79 27.94 -42.45
N ALA A 18 -24.64 29.26 -42.28
CA ALA A 18 -24.74 30.02 -41.04
C ALA A 18 -26.20 30.18 -40.57
N GLY A 19 -26.41 30.09 -39.26
CA GLY A 19 -27.66 30.50 -38.59
C GLY A 19 -28.03 29.64 -37.37
N SER A 20 -27.97 30.24 -36.16
CA SER A 20 -28.35 29.69 -34.84
C SER A 20 -27.43 28.58 -34.27
N PRO A 21 -27.00 28.62 -32.98
CA PRO A 21 -26.20 27.56 -32.38
C PRO A 21 -27.07 26.34 -32.06
N ASN A 22 -27.55 25.65 -33.09
CA ASN A 22 -28.01 24.26 -32.97
C ASN A 22 -26.77 23.41 -32.66
N ARG A 23 -26.56 23.05 -31.38
CA ARG A 23 -25.61 21.99 -31.01
C ARG A 23 -26.04 20.72 -31.76
N LYS A 24 -25.28 20.28 -32.76
CA LYS A 24 -25.46 18.94 -33.36
C LYS A 24 -25.46 17.90 -32.24
N ALA A 25 -26.45 17.02 -32.22
CA ALA A 25 -26.53 15.94 -31.23
C ALA A 25 -25.27 15.06 -31.31
N MET A 26 -24.72 14.67 -30.16
CA MET A 26 -23.63 13.71 -30.15
C MET A 26 -24.16 12.34 -30.55
N LYS A 27 -23.34 11.53 -31.23
CA LYS A 27 -23.75 10.21 -31.71
C LYS A 27 -23.33 9.14 -30.71
N LEU A 28 -24.27 8.27 -30.35
CA LEU A 28 -24.03 7.09 -29.53
C LEU A 28 -24.20 5.85 -30.40
N TYR A 29 -23.11 5.20 -30.77
CA TYR A 29 -23.16 3.92 -31.46
C TYR A 29 -23.28 2.80 -30.42
N ILE A 30 -24.17 1.84 -30.65
CA ILE A 30 -24.48 0.75 -29.72
C ILE A 30 -24.29 -0.57 -30.48
N SER A 31 -23.55 -1.52 -29.90
CA SER A 31 -23.47 -2.86 -30.47
C SER A 31 -24.80 -3.59 -30.31
N ALA A 32 -25.30 -4.22 -31.36
CA ALA A 32 -26.47 -5.10 -31.28
C ALA A 32 -26.26 -6.30 -30.34
N ALA A 33 -25.00 -6.69 -30.08
CA ALA A 33 -24.64 -7.74 -29.14
C ALA A 33 -24.53 -7.25 -27.68
N ALA A 34 -24.56 -5.93 -27.46
CA ALA A 34 -24.41 -5.34 -26.14
C ALA A 34 -25.60 -5.67 -25.22
N GLN A 35 -25.31 -5.85 -23.94
CA GLN A 35 -26.37 -5.98 -22.95
C GLN A 35 -27.09 -4.65 -22.76
N ASP A 36 -28.41 -4.69 -22.81
CA ASP A 36 -29.32 -3.55 -22.80
C ASP A 36 -29.03 -2.55 -21.66
N PHE A 37 -28.76 -3.07 -20.47
CA PHE A 37 -28.49 -2.24 -19.29
C PHE A 37 -27.24 -1.35 -19.43
N GLN A 38 -26.25 -1.69 -20.27
CA GLN A 38 -25.00 -0.95 -20.34
C GLN A 38 -25.17 0.39 -21.06
N TRP A 39 -25.76 0.40 -22.25
CA TRP A 39 -25.99 1.64 -22.99
C TRP A 39 -27.19 2.43 -22.45
N LYS A 40 -28.16 1.77 -21.77
CA LYS A 40 -29.25 2.47 -21.06
C LYS A 40 -28.75 3.42 -19.97
N LYS A 41 -27.60 3.13 -19.34
CA LYS A 41 -26.95 4.05 -18.38
C LYS A 41 -26.58 5.38 -19.04
N VAL A 42 -26.03 5.30 -20.25
CA VAL A 42 -25.62 6.47 -21.04
C VAL A 42 -26.83 7.31 -21.43
N LEU A 43 -27.91 6.65 -21.88
CA LEU A 43 -29.15 7.34 -22.25
C LEU A 43 -29.79 8.03 -21.04
N ILE A 44 -29.83 7.39 -19.87
CA ILE A 44 -30.34 8.02 -18.64
C ILE A 44 -29.48 9.23 -18.27
N ALA A 45 -28.15 9.08 -18.25
CA ALA A 45 -27.24 10.19 -17.95
C ALA A 45 -27.42 11.37 -18.94
N SER A 46 -27.55 11.08 -20.23
CA SER A 46 -27.84 12.06 -21.27
C SER A 46 -29.14 12.84 -20.99
N ARG A 47 -30.21 12.15 -20.58
CA ARG A 47 -31.48 12.78 -20.20
C ARG A 47 -31.35 13.65 -18.96
N LEU A 48 -30.70 13.15 -17.91
CA LEU A 48 -30.46 13.91 -16.66
C LEU A 48 -29.68 15.21 -16.93
N VAL A 49 -28.71 15.17 -17.83
CA VAL A 49 -27.90 16.34 -18.25
C VAL A 49 -28.68 17.26 -19.21
N GLY A 50 -29.72 16.74 -19.88
CA GLY A 50 -30.47 17.45 -20.91
C GLY A 50 -29.73 17.57 -22.24
N VAL A 51 -28.85 16.61 -22.53
CA VAL A 51 -28.02 16.60 -23.75
C VAL A 51 -28.54 15.50 -24.68
N PRO A 52 -29.16 15.84 -25.82
CA PRO A 52 -29.71 14.84 -26.73
C PRO A 52 -28.59 14.03 -27.39
N LEU A 53 -28.75 12.71 -27.40
CA LEU A 53 -27.91 11.78 -28.14
C LEU A 53 -28.69 11.20 -29.32
N GLU A 54 -28.04 11.13 -30.47
CA GLU A 54 -28.52 10.35 -31.62
C GLU A 54 -27.98 8.92 -31.46
N SER A 55 -28.83 7.98 -31.08
CA SER A 55 -28.45 6.58 -30.88
C SER A 55 -28.57 5.76 -32.16
N LEU A 56 -27.49 5.09 -32.58
CA LEU A 56 -27.48 4.16 -33.71
C LEU A 56 -27.08 2.77 -33.24
N ILE A 57 -27.93 1.78 -33.48
CA ILE A 57 -27.62 0.37 -33.21
C ILE A 57 -26.96 -0.21 -34.45
N LEU A 58 -25.77 -0.76 -34.29
CA LEU A 58 -24.96 -1.36 -35.36
C LEU A 58 -24.86 -2.86 -35.18
N LYS A 59 -24.68 -3.58 -36.28
CA LYS A 59 -24.31 -5.00 -36.22
C LYS A 59 -22.93 -5.15 -35.58
N GLU A 60 -22.64 -6.32 -35.03
CA GLU A 60 -21.43 -6.57 -34.26
C GLU A 60 -20.14 -6.31 -35.08
N ASP A 61 -20.10 -6.79 -36.32
CA ASP A 61 -19.02 -6.56 -37.29
C ASP A 61 -18.85 -5.07 -37.64
N GLU A 62 -19.95 -4.37 -37.89
CA GLU A 62 -19.96 -2.92 -38.14
C GLU A 62 -19.49 -2.13 -36.90
N PHE A 63 -19.86 -2.56 -35.70
CA PHE A 63 -19.49 -1.92 -34.44
C PHE A 63 -18.01 -2.14 -34.09
N GLU A 64 -17.50 -3.36 -34.23
CA GLU A 64 -16.08 -3.69 -34.01
C GLU A 64 -15.17 -2.88 -34.94
N SER A 65 -15.63 -2.62 -36.17
CA SER A 65 -14.89 -1.81 -37.13
C SER A 65 -14.74 -0.33 -36.72
N LEU A 66 -15.66 0.21 -35.90
CA LEU A 66 -15.56 1.58 -35.40
C LEU A 66 -14.45 1.72 -34.36
N LEU A 67 -14.43 0.84 -33.36
CA LEU A 67 -13.41 0.77 -32.31
C LEU A 67 -13.28 -0.66 -31.78
N PRO A 68 -12.21 -1.41 -32.12
CA PRO A 68 -12.07 -2.83 -31.78
C PRO A 68 -12.12 -3.15 -30.28
N ASN A 69 -11.82 -2.17 -29.43
CA ASN A 69 -11.79 -2.34 -27.97
C ASN A 69 -13.10 -1.95 -27.27
N ALA A 70 -14.08 -1.43 -28.01
CA ALA A 70 -15.38 -1.08 -27.44
C ALA A 70 -16.24 -2.34 -27.28
N ARG A 71 -16.83 -2.53 -26.10
CA ARG A 71 -17.64 -3.73 -25.81
C ARG A 71 -19.15 -3.53 -25.86
N SER A 72 -19.62 -2.29 -25.79
CA SER A 72 -21.05 -2.01 -25.58
C SER A 72 -21.56 -0.82 -26.38
N CYS A 73 -20.98 0.35 -26.15
CA CYS A 73 -21.34 1.56 -26.87
C CYS A 73 -20.13 2.48 -27.04
N VAL A 74 -20.19 3.36 -28.04
CA VAL A 74 -19.20 4.39 -28.31
C VAL A 74 -19.91 5.73 -28.41
N LEU A 75 -19.58 6.64 -27.51
CA LEU A 75 -19.98 8.04 -27.65
C LEU A 75 -18.96 8.75 -28.53
N VAL A 76 -19.41 9.26 -29.67
CA VAL A 76 -18.59 10.08 -30.57
C VAL A 76 -18.93 11.55 -30.34
N THR A 77 -17.91 12.31 -29.97
CA THR A 77 -17.96 13.75 -29.72
C THR A 77 -17.12 14.47 -30.77
N LYS A 78 -17.15 15.80 -30.76
CA LYS A 78 -16.26 16.61 -31.60
C LYS A 78 -14.77 16.44 -31.24
N ASP A 79 -14.47 16.06 -30.00
CA ASP A 79 -13.12 16.00 -29.45
C ASP A 79 -12.53 14.57 -29.50
N GLY A 80 -13.34 13.60 -29.92
CA GLY A 80 -12.95 12.19 -30.00
C GLY A 80 -14.05 11.24 -29.54
N SER A 81 -13.69 9.97 -29.41
CA SER A 81 -14.60 8.87 -29.09
C SER A 81 -14.33 8.28 -27.70
N LEU A 82 -15.38 7.91 -26.97
CA LEU A 82 -15.33 7.30 -25.64
C LEU A 82 -16.04 5.94 -25.67
N THR A 83 -15.43 4.90 -25.10
CA THR A 83 -15.88 3.49 -25.24
C THR A 83 -16.33 2.84 -23.94
N GLN A 84 -15.89 3.35 -22.79
CA GLN A 84 -16.24 2.82 -21.48
C GLN A 84 -17.45 3.55 -20.93
N THR A 85 -18.48 2.79 -20.54
CA THR A 85 -19.75 3.34 -20.04
C THR A 85 -19.53 4.32 -18.89
N SER A 86 -18.73 3.97 -17.87
CA SER A 86 -18.43 4.86 -16.74
C SER A 86 -17.73 6.16 -17.17
N THR A 87 -16.82 6.10 -18.13
CA THR A 87 -16.15 7.27 -18.71
C THR A 87 -17.14 8.16 -19.46
N ILE A 88 -18.04 7.56 -20.25
CA ILE A 88 -19.10 8.28 -20.96
C ILE A 88 -20.03 8.98 -19.95
N LEU A 89 -20.42 8.30 -18.86
CA LEU A 89 -21.26 8.87 -17.80
C LEU A 89 -20.61 10.11 -17.17
N ARG A 90 -19.33 10.01 -16.80
CA ARG A 90 -18.56 11.12 -16.22
C ARG A 90 -18.46 12.28 -17.20
N TYR A 91 -18.11 12.01 -18.45
CA TYR A 91 -18.05 13.04 -19.50
C TYR A 91 -19.37 13.78 -19.65
N LEU A 92 -20.50 13.06 -19.69
CA LEU A 92 -21.83 13.68 -19.79
C LEU A 92 -22.14 14.56 -18.56
N ALA A 93 -21.82 14.11 -17.34
CA ALA A 93 -22.03 14.91 -16.13
C ALA A 93 -21.19 16.20 -16.13
N GLU A 94 -19.94 16.15 -16.61
CA GLU A 94 -19.07 17.32 -16.74
C GLU A 94 -19.57 18.36 -17.75
N LEU A 95 -20.50 18.02 -18.64
CA LEU A 95 -21.16 19.01 -19.51
C LEU A 95 -22.13 19.92 -18.73
N ARG A 96 -22.56 19.50 -17.54
CA ARG A 96 -23.49 20.23 -16.64
C ARG A 96 -23.07 20.09 -15.18
N PRO A 97 -21.92 20.67 -14.80
CA PRO A 97 -21.43 20.61 -13.42
C PRO A 97 -22.40 21.26 -12.42
N ASP A 98 -23.26 22.16 -12.90
CA ASP A 98 -24.32 22.81 -12.12
C ASP A 98 -25.39 21.84 -11.59
N LEU A 99 -25.56 20.67 -12.21
CA LEU A 99 -26.52 19.65 -11.78
C LEU A 99 -25.99 18.74 -10.67
N THR A 100 -24.71 18.87 -10.30
CA THR A 100 -24.06 18.06 -9.24
C THR A 100 -24.21 16.55 -9.43
N LEU A 101 -24.37 16.07 -10.67
CA LEU A 101 -24.54 14.64 -10.98
C LEU A 101 -23.31 13.81 -10.60
N SER A 102 -22.13 14.44 -10.62
CA SER A 102 -20.89 13.85 -10.12
C SER A 102 -20.78 13.93 -8.59
N GLY A 103 -21.67 14.62 -7.87
CA GLY A 103 -21.57 14.95 -6.44
C GLY A 103 -21.28 16.43 -6.20
N ALA A 104 -21.86 17.02 -5.14
CA ALA A 104 -21.75 18.46 -4.85
C ALA A 104 -20.48 18.86 -4.10
N THR A 105 -19.81 17.90 -3.46
CA THR A 105 -18.53 18.10 -2.76
C THR A 105 -17.51 17.08 -3.26
N GLY A 106 -16.21 17.33 -3.01
CA GLY A 106 -15.17 16.35 -3.35
C GLY A 106 -15.39 14.98 -2.69
N PHE A 107 -16.01 14.95 -1.50
CA PHE A 107 -16.38 13.71 -0.83
C PHE A 107 -17.55 13.01 -1.53
N GLU A 108 -18.59 13.75 -1.91
CA GLU A 108 -19.71 13.18 -2.69
C GLU A 108 -19.23 12.68 -4.06
N GLN A 109 -18.27 13.35 -4.68
CA GLN A 109 -17.62 12.87 -5.91
C GLN A 109 -16.91 11.53 -5.71
N ALA A 110 -16.16 11.38 -4.63
CA ALA A 110 -15.56 10.10 -4.27
C ALA A 110 -16.63 9.03 -4.00
N MET A 111 -17.74 9.37 -3.33
CA MET A 111 -18.84 8.44 -3.09
C MET A 111 -19.55 8.01 -4.38
N VAL A 112 -19.80 8.92 -5.31
CA VAL A 112 -20.39 8.59 -6.62
C VAL A 112 -19.47 7.60 -7.35
N ASN A 113 -18.17 7.85 -7.34
CA ASN A 113 -17.19 6.92 -7.93
C ASN A 113 -17.19 5.55 -7.24
N GLN A 114 -17.26 5.51 -5.91
CA GLN A 114 -17.36 4.26 -5.16
C GLN A 114 -18.60 3.44 -5.59
N TRP A 115 -19.75 4.09 -5.82
CA TRP A 115 -20.97 3.39 -6.27
C TRP A 115 -20.93 2.99 -7.74
N LEU A 116 -20.23 3.73 -8.60
CA LEU A 116 -19.95 3.31 -9.98
C LEU A 116 -19.08 2.05 -10.01
N GLU A 117 -18.03 2.00 -9.18
CA GLU A 117 -17.19 0.81 -9.03
C GLU A 117 -17.95 -0.36 -8.42
N PHE A 118 -18.74 -0.12 -7.36
CA PHE A 118 -19.62 -1.14 -6.79
C PHE A 118 -20.57 -1.71 -7.85
N CYS A 119 -21.21 -0.86 -8.67
CA CYS A 119 -22.07 -1.31 -9.74
C CYS A 119 -21.32 -2.25 -10.69
N TRP A 120 -20.13 -1.87 -11.14
CA TRP A 120 -19.34 -2.69 -12.04
C TRP A 120 -18.92 -4.02 -11.39
N PHE A 121 -18.17 -3.97 -10.29
CA PHE A 121 -17.53 -5.15 -9.73
C PHE A 121 -18.51 -6.09 -9.02
N GLU A 122 -19.55 -5.57 -8.37
CA GLU A 122 -20.45 -6.38 -7.54
C GLU A 122 -21.75 -6.77 -8.24
N LEU A 123 -22.14 -6.09 -9.34
CA LEU A 123 -23.38 -6.38 -10.06
C LEU A 123 -23.15 -6.73 -11.54
N GLU A 124 -22.45 -5.89 -12.30
CA GLU A 124 -22.31 -6.10 -13.76
C GLU A 124 -21.53 -7.36 -14.11
N VAL A 125 -20.48 -7.66 -13.35
CA VAL A 125 -19.71 -8.92 -13.51
C VAL A 125 -20.62 -10.14 -13.34
N LEU A 126 -21.56 -10.09 -12.38
CA LEU A 126 -22.51 -11.18 -12.17
C LEU A 126 -23.45 -11.35 -13.37
N VAL A 127 -23.96 -10.23 -13.91
CA VAL A 127 -24.86 -10.25 -15.07
C VAL A 127 -24.11 -10.76 -16.31
N GLY A 128 -22.86 -10.33 -16.50
CA GLY A 128 -21.96 -10.83 -17.53
C GLY A 128 -21.73 -12.34 -17.42
N ALA A 129 -21.45 -12.85 -16.21
CA ALA A 129 -21.23 -14.27 -15.97
C ALA A 129 -22.45 -15.14 -16.32
N LEU A 130 -23.68 -14.61 -16.20
CA LEU A 130 -24.89 -15.33 -16.65
C LEU A 130 -25.02 -15.44 -18.18
N THR A 131 -24.36 -14.55 -18.93
CA THR A 131 -24.46 -14.53 -20.40
C THR A 131 -23.43 -15.39 -21.10
N ILE A 132 -22.37 -15.80 -20.39
CA ILE A 132 -21.38 -16.75 -20.90
C ILE A 132 -22.04 -18.13 -20.95
N ARG A 133 -22.24 -18.67 -22.15
CA ARG A 133 -22.63 -20.08 -22.31
C ARG A 133 -21.36 -20.92 -22.11
N PRO A 134 -21.27 -21.78 -21.07
CA PRO A 134 -20.16 -22.71 -20.99
C PRO A 134 -20.17 -23.60 -22.23
N ASP A 135 -19.00 -23.78 -22.84
CA ASP A 135 -18.83 -24.74 -23.93
C ASP A 135 -19.15 -26.13 -23.38
N GLU A 136 -20.19 -26.79 -23.90
CA GLU A 136 -20.64 -28.10 -23.43
C GLU A 136 -19.58 -29.19 -23.64
N SER A 137 -18.52 -28.92 -24.41
CA SER A 137 -17.38 -29.82 -24.64
C SER A 137 -16.33 -29.79 -23.52
N GLU A 138 -16.27 -28.74 -22.71
CA GLU A 138 -15.37 -28.62 -21.55
C GLU A 138 -16.15 -28.96 -20.28
N GLY A 139 -16.38 -30.25 -20.01
CA GLY A 139 -17.20 -30.78 -18.91
C GLY A 139 -16.74 -30.49 -17.48
N THR A 140 -16.35 -29.26 -17.16
CA THR A 140 -15.73 -28.87 -15.89
C THR A 140 -16.65 -28.05 -14.97
N PHE A 141 -17.81 -27.57 -15.44
CA PHE A 141 -18.71 -26.78 -14.60
C PHE A 141 -20.18 -27.19 -14.71
N ASP A 142 -20.78 -27.49 -13.56
CA ASP A 142 -22.23 -27.68 -13.43
C ASP A 142 -22.95 -26.31 -13.49
N PRO A 143 -23.81 -26.05 -14.50
CA PRO A 143 -24.54 -24.80 -14.64
C PRO A 143 -25.41 -24.44 -13.42
N ALA A 144 -25.89 -25.45 -12.68
CA ALA A 144 -26.66 -25.22 -11.46
C ALA A 144 -25.78 -24.65 -10.34
N SER A 145 -24.56 -25.16 -10.20
CA SER A 145 -23.56 -24.68 -9.25
C SER A 145 -23.10 -23.24 -9.55
N ILE A 146 -22.85 -22.90 -10.83
CA ILE A 146 -22.53 -21.52 -11.24
C ILE A 146 -23.68 -20.59 -10.86
N ARG A 147 -24.92 -20.95 -11.20
CA ARG A 147 -26.10 -20.13 -10.89
C ARG A 147 -26.26 -19.95 -9.39
N GLN A 148 -26.00 -20.97 -8.57
CA GLN A 148 -26.06 -20.87 -7.11
C GLN A 148 -25.01 -19.89 -6.56
N ILE A 149 -23.78 -19.92 -7.07
CA ILE A 149 -22.71 -18.98 -6.68
C ILE A 149 -23.10 -17.55 -7.05
N LEU A 150 -23.55 -17.32 -8.29
CA LEU A 150 -23.96 -15.99 -8.76
C LEU A 150 -25.16 -15.45 -7.97
N SER A 151 -26.16 -16.28 -7.67
CA SER A 151 -27.30 -15.89 -6.83
C SER A 151 -26.87 -15.53 -5.40
N ARG A 152 -25.91 -16.26 -4.82
CA ARG A 152 -25.36 -15.95 -3.48
C ARG A 152 -24.65 -14.59 -3.48
N ASP A 153 -23.84 -14.32 -4.50
CA ASP A 153 -23.06 -13.08 -4.56
C ASP A 153 -23.97 -11.88 -4.88
N ALA A 154 -24.98 -12.07 -5.74
CA ALA A 154 -26.05 -11.09 -5.95
C ALA A 154 -26.82 -10.78 -4.65
N ALA A 155 -27.12 -11.78 -3.82
CA ALA A 155 -27.77 -11.59 -2.53
C ALA A 155 -26.94 -10.73 -1.57
N ARG A 156 -25.60 -10.87 -1.59
CA ARG A 156 -24.69 -10.04 -0.79
C ARG A 156 -24.66 -8.59 -1.27
N ALA A 157 -24.58 -8.37 -2.58
CA ALA A 157 -24.61 -7.03 -3.16
C ALA A 157 -25.96 -6.32 -2.87
N LEU A 158 -27.07 -7.03 -3.01
CA LEU A 158 -28.41 -6.53 -2.66
C LEU A 158 -28.56 -6.23 -1.17
N GLU A 159 -27.95 -7.02 -0.28
CA GLU A 159 -27.95 -6.73 1.16
C GLU A 159 -27.18 -5.44 1.49
N CYS A 160 -26.04 -5.20 0.82
CA CYS A 160 -25.27 -3.96 0.94
C CYS A 160 -26.12 -2.75 0.54
N LEU A 161 -26.73 -2.79 -0.65
CA LEU A 161 -27.63 -1.73 -1.13
C LEU A 161 -28.83 -1.55 -0.20
N ASN A 162 -29.43 -2.63 0.30
CA ASN A 162 -30.60 -2.56 1.17
C ASN A 162 -30.29 -1.89 2.50
N LYS A 163 -29.10 -2.16 3.09
CA LYS A 163 -28.63 -1.50 4.30
C LYS A 163 -28.38 0.00 4.07
N HIS A 164 -27.75 0.35 2.95
CA HIS A 164 -27.50 1.75 2.59
C HIS A 164 -28.83 2.53 2.44
N LEU A 165 -29.74 1.98 1.64
CA LEU A 165 -31.05 2.57 1.31
C LEU A 165 -32.05 2.52 2.47
N ALA A 166 -31.75 1.82 3.56
CA ALA A 166 -32.58 1.85 4.77
C ALA A 166 -32.66 3.25 5.37
N SER A 167 -31.61 4.06 5.22
CA SER A 167 -31.49 5.41 5.80
C SER A 167 -31.28 6.53 4.77
N HIS A 168 -31.23 6.20 3.47
CA HIS A 168 -31.00 7.18 2.41
C HIS A 168 -32.08 7.10 1.31
N THR A 169 -32.46 8.28 0.81
CA THR A 169 -33.38 8.42 -0.32
C THR A 169 -32.66 8.29 -1.67
N PHE A 170 -31.42 8.79 -1.74
CA PHE A 170 -30.52 8.72 -2.89
C PHE A 170 -29.24 7.99 -2.49
N MET A 171 -28.47 7.51 -3.45
CA MET A 171 -27.21 6.81 -3.21
C MET A 171 -26.15 7.76 -2.61
N VAL A 172 -26.12 9.02 -3.07
CA VAL A 172 -25.19 10.04 -2.59
C VAL A 172 -25.92 11.37 -2.42
N GLY A 173 -25.65 12.06 -1.32
CA GLY A 173 -26.19 13.40 -1.07
C GLY A 173 -27.71 13.44 -1.00
N ASN A 174 -28.29 14.52 -1.55
CA ASN A 174 -29.73 14.81 -1.47
C ASN A 174 -30.43 14.76 -2.85
N GLY A 175 -29.80 14.21 -3.88
CA GLY A 175 -30.33 14.21 -5.24
C GLY A 175 -29.84 13.03 -6.09
N ILE A 176 -30.38 12.93 -7.30
CA ILE A 176 -29.98 11.92 -8.29
C ILE A 176 -28.56 12.23 -8.76
N THR A 177 -27.71 11.22 -8.80
CA THR A 177 -26.32 11.28 -9.26
C THR A 177 -26.06 10.22 -10.35
N LEU A 178 -24.83 10.16 -10.85
CA LEU A 178 -24.41 9.07 -11.72
C LEU A 178 -24.49 7.68 -11.06
N ALA A 179 -24.51 7.60 -9.72
CA ALA A 179 -24.70 6.34 -9.01
C ALA A 179 -26.06 5.70 -9.33
N GLU A 180 -27.16 6.49 -9.28
CA GLU A 180 -28.49 6.06 -9.70
C GLU A 180 -28.49 5.63 -11.17
N ALA A 181 -27.91 6.44 -12.05
CA ALA A 181 -27.88 6.20 -13.49
C ALA A 181 -27.17 4.88 -13.84
N ALA A 182 -26.15 4.48 -13.05
CA ALA A 182 -25.46 3.20 -13.21
C ALA A 182 -26.20 2.02 -12.56
N LEU A 183 -26.68 2.18 -11.32
CA LEU A 183 -27.23 1.08 -10.54
C LEU A 183 -28.61 0.64 -11.02
N VAL A 184 -29.50 1.57 -11.37
CA VAL A 184 -30.91 1.22 -11.68
C VAL A 184 -31.02 0.33 -12.92
N PRO A 185 -30.38 0.63 -14.08
CA PRO A 185 -30.43 -0.26 -15.24
C PRO A 185 -29.87 -1.65 -14.94
N THR A 186 -28.74 -1.71 -14.23
CA THR A 186 -28.10 -2.98 -13.85
C THR A 186 -29.01 -3.82 -12.94
N LEU A 187 -29.72 -3.16 -12.01
CA LEU A 187 -30.66 -3.84 -11.12
C LEU A 187 -31.88 -4.41 -11.84
N VAL A 188 -32.28 -3.88 -13.00
CA VAL A 188 -33.33 -4.54 -13.83
C VAL A 188 -32.90 -5.97 -14.15
N GLU A 189 -31.65 -6.15 -14.58
CA GLU A 189 -31.07 -7.44 -14.94
C GLU A 189 -30.89 -8.35 -13.73
N VAL A 190 -30.30 -7.83 -12.65
CA VAL A 190 -30.06 -8.62 -11.43
C VAL A 190 -31.38 -9.08 -10.83
N LEU A 191 -32.36 -8.19 -10.67
CA LEU A 191 -33.65 -8.53 -10.07
C LEU A 191 -34.50 -9.45 -10.95
N SER A 192 -34.38 -9.35 -12.28
CA SER A 192 -35.12 -10.22 -13.20
C SER A 192 -34.47 -11.59 -13.38
N LYS A 193 -33.13 -11.66 -13.48
CA LYS A 193 -32.40 -12.88 -13.85
C LYS A 193 -31.91 -13.72 -12.66
N MET A 194 -31.67 -13.11 -11.49
CA MET A 194 -30.97 -13.77 -10.37
C MET A 194 -31.80 -13.97 -9.10
N LEU A 195 -32.92 -13.26 -8.96
CA LEU A 195 -33.70 -13.26 -7.73
C LEU A 195 -34.85 -14.28 -7.78
N MET A 196 -34.96 -15.16 -6.78
CA MET A 196 -36.03 -16.17 -6.73
C MET A 196 -37.35 -15.60 -6.17
N PRO A 197 -38.51 -16.23 -6.41
CA PRO A 197 -39.79 -15.80 -5.86
C PRO A 197 -39.83 -16.04 -4.35
N GLY A 198 -39.41 -15.03 -3.58
CA GLY A 198 -39.32 -15.07 -2.12
C GLY A 198 -38.30 -14.06 -1.59
N ASP A 199 -37.19 -13.93 -2.31
CA ASP A 199 -36.06 -13.07 -1.92
C ASP A 199 -36.40 -11.58 -2.02
N ALA A 200 -37.39 -11.21 -2.85
CA ALA A 200 -37.87 -9.83 -2.94
C ALA A 200 -38.33 -9.26 -1.58
N ARG A 201 -38.82 -10.10 -0.67
CA ARG A 201 -39.21 -9.64 0.68
C ARG A 201 -38.01 -9.30 1.57
N LEU A 202 -36.82 -9.77 1.23
CA LEU A 202 -35.59 -9.55 2.01
C LEU A 202 -34.98 -8.17 1.76
N TYR A 203 -35.29 -7.53 0.62
CA TYR A 203 -34.70 -6.25 0.20
C TYR A 203 -35.73 -5.14 -0.02
N PRO A 204 -36.57 -4.83 0.99
CA PRO A 204 -37.68 -3.87 0.82
C PRO A 204 -37.19 -2.45 0.48
N HIS A 205 -36.02 -2.03 0.96
CA HIS A 205 -35.49 -0.69 0.70
C HIS A 205 -34.95 -0.56 -0.72
N VAL A 206 -34.28 -1.60 -1.24
CA VAL A 206 -33.85 -1.67 -2.64
C VAL A 206 -35.06 -1.62 -3.56
N LEU A 207 -36.07 -2.45 -3.32
CA LEU A 207 -37.25 -2.49 -4.19
C LEU A 207 -38.05 -1.18 -4.16
N ARG A 208 -38.19 -0.56 -2.99
CA ARG A 208 -38.83 0.76 -2.86
C ARG A 208 -38.07 1.80 -3.69
N TRP A 209 -36.75 1.89 -3.50
CA TRP A 209 -35.90 2.84 -4.20
C TRP A 209 -35.88 2.60 -5.71
N PHE A 210 -35.69 1.35 -6.14
CA PHE A 210 -35.73 0.94 -7.54
C PHE A 210 -37.05 1.33 -8.20
N LYS A 211 -38.20 1.01 -7.60
CA LYS A 211 -39.51 1.36 -8.16
C LYS A 211 -39.72 2.88 -8.23
N THR A 212 -39.23 3.61 -7.24
CA THR A 212 -39.32 5.08 -7.20
C THR A 212 -38.59 5.70 -8.39
N LEU A 213 -37.41 5.19 -8.74
CA LEU A 213 -36.66 5.69 -9.89
C LEU A 213 -37.18 5.11 -11.21
N ALA A 214 -37.25 3.79 -11.32
CA ALA A 214 -37.59 3.10 -12.57
C ALA A 214 -39.01 3.43 -13.09
N HIS A 215 -39.96 3.71 -12.20
CA HIS A 215 -41.34 4.05 -12.59
C HIS A 215 -41.73 5.49 -12.24
N GLY A 216 -41.19 6.05 -11.15
CA GLY A 216 -41.60 7.35 -10.64
C GLY A 216 -40.79 8.53 -11.17
N ASN A 217 -39.59 8.30 -11.74
CA ASN A 217 -38.79 9.33 -12.37
C ASN A 217 -38.92 9.26 -13.90
N ALA A 218 -39.31 10.38 -14.54
CA ALA A 218 -39.58 10.43 -15.97
C ALA A 218 -38.37 10.07 -16.86
N ASP A 219 -37.15 10.42 -16.44
CA ASP A 219 -35.95 10.16 -17.23
C ASP A 219 -35.55 8.70 -17.21
N PHE A 220 -35.70 8.04 -16.05
CA PHE A 220 -35.48 6.61 -15.91
C PHE A 220 -36.59 5.81 -16.60
N ALA A 221 -37.86 6.16 -16.37
CA ALA A 221 -39.00 5.44 -16.93
C ALA A 221 -39.02 5.47 -18.47
N ALA A 222 -38.66 6.60 -19.08
CA ALA A 222 -38.61 6.74 -20.54
C ALA A 222 -37.58 5.80 -21.19
N VAL A 223 -36.46 5.53 -20.51
CA VAL A 223 -35.38 4.69 -21.04
C VAL A 223 -35.58 3.23 -20.68
N LEU A 224 -35.94 2.93 -19.43
CA LEU A 224 -35.96 1.55 -18.92
C LEU A 224 -37.20 0.77 -19.38
N GLN A 225 -38.36 1.43 -19.47
CA GLN A 225 -39.64 0.83 -19.88
C GLN A 225 -40.00 -0.45 -19.09
N VAL A 226 -39.71 -0.47 -17.79
CA VAL A 226 -40.01 -1.62 -16.92
C VAL A 226 -41.52 -1.75 -16.70
N PRO A 227 -42.13 -2.93 -16.87
CA PRO A 227 -43.55 -3.15 -16.56
C PRO A 227 -43.88 -2.86 -15.10
N THR A 228 -45.01 -2.20 -14.85
CA THR A 228 -45.44 -1.82 -13.49
C THR A 228 -45.67 -3.03 -12.56
N ASP A 229 -45.93 -4.21 -13.13
CA ASP A 229 -46.13 -5.47 -12.44
C ASP A 229 -44.85 -6.33 -12.32
N PHE A 230 -43.66 -5.73 -12.49
CA PHE A 230 -42.36 -6.40 -12.37
C PHE A 230 -42.29 -7.37 -11.18
N LYS A 231 -42.20 -8.67 -11.47
CA LYS A 231 -42.04 -9.78 -10.53
C LYS A 231 -40.73 -10.53 -10.83
N PRO A 232 -39.95 -10.92 -9.81
CA PRO A 232 -38.80 -11.82 -9.98
C PRO A 232 -39.22 -13.17 -10.63
N LEU A 233 -38.34 -13.78 -11.43
CA LEU A 233 -38.61 -15.01 -12.21
C LEU A 233 -39.05 -16.20 -11.35
N ALA A 234 -39.96 -17.05 -11.87
CA ALA A 234 -40.32 -18.35 -11.28
C ALA A 234 -39.16 -19.36 -11.31
N PRO A 235 -39.03 -20.27 -10.32
CA PRO A 235 -37.93 -21.24 -10.25
C PRO A 235 -37.96 -22.24 -11.42
N LEU A 236 -36.78 -22.56 -11.96
CA LEU A 236 -36.59 -23.73 -12.83
C LEU A 236 -36.68 -25.00 -11.98
N LYS A 237 -37.36 -26.04 -12.49
CA LYS A 237 -37.58 -27.31 -11.77
C LYS A 237 -36.23 -27.95 -11.37
N PRO A 238 -36.04 -28.37 -10.11
CA PRO A 238 -34.80 -29.00 -9.69
C PRO A 238 -34.60 -30.37 -10.36
N SER A 239 -33.44 -30.56 -10.98
CA SER A 239 -32.88 -31.90 -11.23
C SER A 239 -32.40 -32.48 -9.90
N LYS A 240 -32.72 -33.75 -9.63
CA LYS A 240 -32.45 -34.43 -8.35
C LYS A 240 -30.94 -34.61 -8.13
N VAL A 241 -30.39 -33.98 -7.10
CA VAL A 241 -29.09 -34.34 -6.52
C VAL A 241 -29.23 -34.46 -5.00
N ALA A 242 -28.64 -35.52 -4.43
CA ALA A 242 -28.87 -36.02 -3.08
C ALA A 242 -28.30 -35.12 -1.97
N ALA A 243 -29.04 -35.03 -0.85
CA ALA A 243 -28.71 -34.20 0.30
C ALA A 243 -27.64 -34.82 1.22
N LEU A 244 -26.64 -34.02 1.61
CA LEU A 244 -25.74 -34.31 2.74
C LEU A 244 -26.35 -33.78 4.04
N LYS A 245 -26.29 -34.59 5.12
CA LYS A 245 -26.83 -34.27 6.46
C LYS A 245 -25.87 -33.38 7.28
N PRO A 246 -26.38 -32.41 8.06
CA PRO A 246 -25.58 -31.61 8.98
C PRO A 246 -25.45 -32.25 10.38
N PRO A 247 -24.40 -31.91 11.16
CA PRO A 247 -24.19 -32.40 12.53
C PRO A 247 -25.03 -31.63 13.57
N PRO A 248 -25.25 -32.19 14.78
CA PRO A 248 -26.24 -31.67 15.74
C PRO A 248 -25.71 -30.51 16.62
N PRO A 249 -26.61 -29.68 17.18
CA PRO A 249 -26.28 -28.43 17.87
C PRO A 249 -26.03 -28.59 19.38
N ALA A 250 -25.18 -27.72 19.94
CA ALA A 250 -25.02 -27.49 21.38
C ALA A 250 -26.00 -26.40 21.90
N SER A 251 -26.35 -26.52 23.18
CA SER A 251 -27.52 -25.95 23.86
C SER A 251 -27.46 -24.46 24.24
N LYS A 252 -28.65 -23.87 24.44
CA LYS A 252 -28.93 -22.49 24.87
C LYS A 252 -28.99 -22.36 26.40
N THR A 253 -28.62 -21.18 26.92
CA THR A 253 -29.23 -20.57 28.12
C THR A 253 -29.49 -19.08 27.90
N ALA A 254 -30.52 -18.58 28.56
CA ALA A 254 -31.32 -17.40 28.23
C ALA A 254 -31.10 -16.20 29.19
N ALA A 255 -31.52 -15.00 28.78
CA ALA A 255 -32.11 -13.95 29.65
C ALA A 255 -32.68 -12.76 28.82
N PRO A 256 -33.62 -11.94 29.38
CA PRO A 256 -34.68 -11.28 28.62
C PRO A 256 -34.72 -9.73 28.73
N GLY A 257 -35.66 -9.10 27.99
CA GLY A 257 -36.48 -7.99 28.52
C GLY A 257 -36.30 -6.58 27.95
N SER A 258 -37.40 -6.03 27.44
CA SER A 258 -37.61 -4.73 26.76
C SER A 258 -37.83 -3.51 27.67
N ALA A 259 -37.60 -2.27 27.19
CA ALA A 259 -38.59 -1.15 27.13
C ALA A 259 -37.99 0.22 26.67
N LYS A 260 -38.89 1.08 26.15
CA LYS A 260 -38.72 2.41 25.49
C LYS A 260 -38.49 3.59 26.46
N ALA A 261 -37.95 4.73 25.98
CA ALA A 261 -38.64 6.04 25.86
C ALA A 261 -37.74 7.29 25.64
N SER A 262 -38.14 8.12 24.65
CA SER A 262 -38.14 9.60 24.49
C SER A 262 -37.06 10.56 25.03
N SER A 263 -36.65 11.50 24.14
CA SER A 263 -35.99 12.81 24.35
C SER A 263 -36.97 13.93 24.79
N PRO A 264 -36.53 15.12 25.29
CA PRO A 264 -36.29 16.30 24.42
C PRO A 264 -35.20 17.31 24.90
N ALA A 265 -35.10 18.45 24.20
CA ALA A 265 -33.94 19.32 23.97
C ALA A 265 -33.79 20.63 24.80
N SER A 266 -32.68 21.36 24.54
CA SER A 266 -32.42 22.85 24.60
C SER A 266 -31.05 23.14 25.26
N SER A 267 -30.25 24.19 25.03
CA SER A 267 -30.12 25.32 24.08
C SER A 267 -28.69 25.92 24.23
N LYS A 268 -28.19 26.66 23.23
CA LYS A 268 -26.82 27.29 23.16
C LYS A 268 -26.77 28.71 23.77
N PRO A 269 -25.56 29.27 24.02
CA PRO A 269 -25.10 30.51 23.33
C PRO A 269 -23.58 30.49 22.93
N THR A 270 -23.15 30.72 21.66
CA THR A 270 -22.57 31.94 20.98
C THR A 270 -21.25 32.51 21.58
N ALA A 271 -20.13 32.87 20.89
CA ALA A 271 -19.68 33.06 19.48
C ALA A 271 -18.10 33.05 19.38
N SER A 272 -17.43 32.40 18.39
CA SER A 272 -16.71 32.87 17.13
C SER A 272 -15.39 33.69 17.29
N PRO A 273 -14.39 33.68 16.34
CA PRO A 273 -14.44 33.23 14.92
C PRO A 273 -13.22 32.40 14.40
N GLY A 274 -13.41 31.65 13.29
CA GLY A 274 -12.32 31.13 12.46
C GLY A 274 -12.26 29.61 12.27
N GLY A 275 -13.24 29.03 11.59
CA GLY A 275 -13.21 27.63 11.16
C GLY A 275 -14.37 27.33 10.22
N LEU A 276 -14.08 26.83 9.03
CA LEU A 276 -15.07 26.32 8.10
C LEU A 276 -15.97 25.31 8.85
N SER A 277 -17.24 25.67 9.01
CA SER A 277 -18.19 24.83 9.74
C SER A 277 -18.44 23.55 8.95
N ALA A 278 -17.95 22.44 9.49
CA ALA A 278 -18.39 21.12 9.06
C ALA A 278 -19.90 21.03 9.27
N GLY A 279 -20.67 21.06 8.18
CA GLY A 279 -22.05 20.60 8.21
C GLY A 279 -22.05 19.15 8.69
N ASN A 280 -23.00 18.80 9.55
CA ASN A 280 -23.19 17.46 10.13
C ASN A 280 -23.48 16.39 9.04
N VAL A 281 -22.51 16.07 8.19
CA VAL A 281 -22.51 14.86 7.39
C VAL A 281 -22.22 13.72 8.37
N LYS A 282 -23.22 12.87 8.62
CA LYS A 282 -23.00 11.63 9.36
C LYS A 282 -21.93 10.84 8.61
N ASP A 283 -20.79 10.60 9.24
CA ASP A 283 -19.76 9.69 8.77
C ASP A 283 -20.42 8.38 8.27
N PRO A 284 -20.34 8.06 6.96
CA PRO A 284 -21.02 6.87 6.39
C PRO A 284 -20.41 5.56 6.92
N PHE A 285 -19.25 5.63 7.57
CA PHE A 285 -18.62 4.53 8.28
C PHE A 285 -18.45 4.91 9.75
N PRO A 286 -19.50 4.84 10.59
CA PRO A 286 -19.36 5.16 12.00
C PRO A 286 -18.26 4.28 12.60
N MET A 287 -17.09 4.88 12.84
CA MET A 287 -15.92 4.17 13.33
C MET A 287 -16.26 3.49 14.64
N LYS A 288 -16.39 2.16 14.61
CA LYS A 288 -16.65 1.34 15.79
C LYS A 288 -15.47 1.37 16.75
N PHE A 289 -14.26 1.43 16.18
CA PHE A 289 -13.05 1.65 16.97
C PHE A 289 -12.96 3.11 17.39
N LYS A 290 -13.21 3.37 18.68
CA LYS A 290 -12.96 4.67 19.31
C LYS A 290 -12.01 4.46 20.46
N ARG A 291 -10.94 5.26 20.50
CA ARG A 291 -10.05 5.29 21.66
C ARG A 291 -10.78 6.00 22.79
N THR A 292 -10.86 5.36 23.95
CA THR A 292 -11.38 5.98 25.19
C THR A 292 -10.37 6.94 25.83
N ARG A 293 -9.08 6.79 25.49
CA ARG A 293 -7.99 7.68 25.89
C ARG A 293 -7.62 8.67 24.78
N THR A 294 -7.11 9.83 25.19
CA THR A 294 -6.42 10.78 24.31
C THR A 294 -4.96 10.32 24.15
N ARG A 295 -4.43 10.31 22.92
CA ARG A 295 -2.99 10.05 22.69
C ARG A 295 -2.17 11.28 23.02
N VAL A 296 -0.92 11.08 23.43
CA VAL A 296 0.00 12.19 23.74
C VAL A 296 0.19 13.10 22.53
N LYS A 297 0.42 12.53 21.32
CA LYS A 297 0.52 13.30 20.07
C LYS A 297 -0.70 14.19 19.81
N ASP A 298 -1.90 13.66 20.03
CA ASP A 298 -3.14 14.39 19.75
C ASP A 298 -3.37 15.54 20.75
N LEU A 299 -2.97 15.36 22.00
CA LEU A 299 -3.00 16.44 23.00
C LEU A 299 -1.99 17.53 22.67
N LEU A 300 -0.73 17.17 22.46
CA LEU A 300 0.36 18.13 22.24
C LEU A 300 0.16 18.93 20.95
N LYS A 301 -0.43 18.32 19.91
CA LYS A 301 -0.81 19.03 18.68
C LYS A 301 -1.87 20.13 18.93
N ARG A 302 -2.80 19.91 19.86
CA ARG A 302 -3.82 20.92 20.23
C ARG A 302 -3.26 21.99 21.18
N GLY A 303 -2.29 21.62 22.01
CA GLY A 303 -1.58 22.53 22.89
C GLY A 303 -2.54 23.37 23.74
N ALA A 304 -2.35 24.70 23.73
CA ALA A 304 -3.15 25.65 24.51
C ALA A 304 -4.67 25.54 24.26
N GLN A 305 -5.11 25.07 23.08
CA GLN A 305 -6.54 24.90 22.78
C GLN A 305 -7.21 23.83 23.64
N ALA A 306 -6.43 22.91 24.21
CA ALA A 306 -6.95 21.85 25.08
C ALA A 306 -7.04 22.26 26.56
N VAL A 307 -6.56 23.46 26.92
CA VAL A 307 -6.56 23.92 28.33
C VAL A 307 -7.98 23.98 28.87
N GLY A 308 -8.17 23.41 30.06
CA GLY A 308 -9.47 23.31 30.71
C GLY A 308 -10.20 21.98 30.48
N GLU A 309 -9.83 21.21 29.45
CA GLU A 309 -10.41 19.90 29.18
C GLU A 309 -10.04 18.88 30.26
N ILE A 310 -10.98 17.96 30.54
CA ILE A 310 -10.72 16.78 31.36
C ILE A 310 -10.58 15.59 30.43
N ILE A 311 -9.41 14.95 30.46
CA ILE A 311 -9.07 13.86 29.55
C ILE A 311 -8.42 12.70 30.31
N THR A 312 -8.52 11.51 29.72
CA THR A 312 -7.72 10.36 30.13
C THR A 312 -6.54 10.19 29.17
N VAL A 313 -5.34 10.10 29.70
CA VAL A 313 -4.11 9.71 28.97
C VAL A 313 -3.59 8.40 29.54
N CYS A 314 -3.04 7.54 28.68
CA CYS A 314 -2.39 6.31 29.14
C CYS A 314 -1.04 6.14 28.44
N GLY A 315 -0.07 5.58 29.14
CA GLY A 315 1.26 5.32 28.61
C GLY A 315 2.24 4.83 29.67
N TRP A 316 3.52 4.87 29.34
CA TRP A 316 4.61 4.44 30.21
C TRP A 316 5.39 5.66 30.74
N ALA A 317 5.74 5.62 32.02
CA ALA A 317 6.55 6.65 32.63
C ALA A 317 8.00 6.57 32.15
N GLN A 318 8.48 7.65 31.53
CA GLN A 318 9.90 7.87 31.29
C GLN A 318 10.62 8.26 32.58
N THR A 319 9.94 9.05 33.43
CA THR A 319 10.43 9.39 34.77
C THR A 319 9.27 9.55 35.73
N VAL A 320 9.46 9.12 36.99
CA VAL A 320 8.61 9.45 38.13
C VAL A 320 9.50 10.14 39.16
N ARG A 321 9.16 11.36 39.56
CA ARG A 321 9.95 12.14 40.53
C ARG A 321 9.06 12.64 41.65
N ALA A 322 9.43 12.35 42.89
CA ALA A 322 8.77 12.90 44.06
C ALA A 322 9.30 14.32 44.36
N ALA A 323 8.40 15.23 44.69
CA ALA A 323 8.68 16.61 45.08
C ALA A 323 7.87 17.00 46.31
N ASN A 324 8.14 18.19 46.86
CA ASN A 324 7.46 18.74 48.04
C ASN A 324 7.37 17.72 49.20
N LYS A 325 8.53 17.18 49.61
CA LYS A 325 8.66 16.13 50.65
C LYS A 325 7.80 14.88 50.37
N GLY A 326 7.64 14.52 49.09
CA GLY A 326 6.87 13.34 48.68
C GLY A 326 5.36 13.57 48.60
N LYS A 327 4.88 14.82 48.63
CA LYS A 327 3.45 15.16 48.47
C LYS A 327 3.01 15.31 47.01
N ILE A 328 3.95 15.46 46.09
CA ILE A 328 3.66 15.62 44.65
C ILE A 328 4.53 14.65 43.87
N LEU A 329 3.96 13.98 42.87
CA LEU A 329 4.69 13.23 41.86
C LEU A 329 4.64 13.94 40.51
N PHE A 330 5.81 14.17 39.92
CA PHE A 330 5.94 14.54 38.52
C PHE A 330 6.19 13.28 37.70
N VAL A 331 5.21 12.89 36.89
CA VAL A 331 5.27 11.72 36.01
C VAL A 331 5.34 12.20 34.58
N VAL A 332 6.42 11.86 33.88
CA VAL A 332 6.57 12.15 32.44
C VAL A 332 6.17 10.91 31.67
N ILE A 333 5.05 10.96 30.95
CA ILE A 333 4.47 9.83 30.22
C ILE A 333 4.74 9.93 28.73
N THR A 334 5.10 8.81 28.13
CA THR A 334 5.05 8.60 26.68
C THR A 334 4.13 7.43 26.35
N ASP A 335 3.41 7.52 25.24
CA ASP A 335 2.58 6.42 24.71
C ASP A 335 3.07 5.90 23.36
N GLY A 336 4.28 6.31 22.95
CA GLY A 336 4.92 5.95 21.67
C GLY A 336 4.41 6.72 20.45
N SER A 337 3.36 7.54 20.58
CA SER A 337 2.71 8.19 19.43
C SER A 337 3.53 9.32 18.78
N CYS A 338 4.48 9.92 19.51
CA CYS A 338 5.38 10.98 19.04
C CYS A 338 6.71 10.97 19.83
N THR A 339 7.65 11.84 19.46
CA THR A 339 8.96 12.02 20.14
C THR A 339 8.87 12.71 21.49
N GLN A 340 7.80 13.49 21.69
CA GLN A 340 7.53 14.27 22.89
C GLN A 340 6.83 13.42 23.97
N ALA A 341 6.91 13.89 25.21
CA ALA A 341 6.28 13.26 26.36
C ALA A 341 5.41 14.28 27.09
N LEU A 342 4.42 13.81 27.83
CA LEU A 342 3.50 14.65 28.60
C LEU A 342 3.90 14.66 30.07
N GLN A 343 4.07 15.85 30.65
CA GLN A 343 4.19 16.00 32.09
C GLN A 343 2.81 15.87 32.75
N CYS A 344 2.73 15.03 33.77
CA CYS A 344 1.56 14.80 34.59
C CYS A 344 1.90 15.06 36.07
N VAL A 345 1.11 15.87 36.75
CA VAL A 345 1.29 16.27 38.14
C VAL A 345 0.26 15.55 39.01
N ILE A 346 0.72 14.72 39.93
CA ILE A 346 -0.13 13.92 40.84
C ILE A 346 0.06 14.43 42.26
N ASP A 347 -0.99 15.00 42.87
CA ASP A 347 -0.97 15.44 44.27
C ASP A 347 -1.34 14.29 45.22
N SER A 348 -0.79 14.29 46.42
CA SER A 348 -1.06 13.33 47.50
C SER A 348 -2.54 13.13 47.85
N ASN A 349 -3.38 14.11 47.57
CA ASN A 349 -4.80 14.09 47.93
C ASN A 349 -5.71 13.36 46.92
N ILE A 350 -5.18 12.87 45.80
CA ILE A 350 -5.98 12.27 44.72
C ILE A 350 -6.04 10.72 44.81
N PRO A 351 -7.12 10.06 44.35
CA PRO A 351 -7.22 8.60 44.34
C PRO A 351 -6.11 7.92 43.52
N GLY A 352 -5.42 6.95 44.13
CA GLY A 352 -4.34 6.17 43.50
C GLY A 352 -2.92 6.70 43.71
N PHE A 353 -2.75 7.81 44.45
CA PHE A 353 -1.43 8.37 44.76
C PHE A 353 -0.47 7.37 45.44
N ALA A 354 -0.96 6.62 46.43
CA ALA A 354 -0.13 5.66 47.16
C ALA A 354 0.39 4.55 46.23
N GLU A 355 -0.42 4.11 45.27
CA GLU A 355 0.01 3.11 44.29
C GLU A 355 0.98 3.70 43.26
N ALA A 356 0.69 4.92 42.77
CA ALA A 356 1.58 5.65 41.87
C ALA A 356 2.97 5.91 42.51
N SER A 357 3.02 6.18 43.81
CA SER A 357 4.28 6.35 44.56
C SER A 357 5.10 5.06 44.63
N ASN A 358 4.43 3.91 44.63
CA ASN A 358 5.04 2.57 44.75
C ASN A 358 5.03 1.80 43.41
N CYS A 359 4.99 2.50 42.27
CA CYS A 359 4.89 1.88 40.95
C CYS A 359 6.20 1.27 40.42
N GLY A 360 7.33 1.59 41.06
CA GLY A 360 8.67 1.23 40.60
C GLY A 360 9.34 2.27 39.69
N GLY A 361 8.64 3.32 39.24
CA GLY A 361 9.25 4.44 38.53
C GLY A 361 9.33 4.25 37.01
N THR A 362 10.50 4.44 36.41
CA THR A 362 10.71 4.37 34.95
C THR A 362 10.27 3.02 34.39
N GLY A 363 9.38 3.04 33.40
CA GLY A 363 8.82 1.84 32.76
C GLY A 363 7.45 1.41 33.30
N ALA A 364 6.99 1.97 34.43
CA ALA A 364 5.64 1.73 34.94
C ALA A 364 4.59 2.31 33.99
N SER A 365 3.45 1.64 33.87
CA SER A 365 2.34 2.06 32.99
C SER A 365 1.17 2.62 33.78
N PHE A 366 0.54 3.67 33.25
CA PHE A 366 -0.50 4.43 33.91
C PHE A 366 -1.71 4.67 33.01
N SER A 367 -2.87 4.82 33.64
CA SER A 367 -4.05 5.51 33.12
C SER A 367 -4.32 6.71 34.04
N LEU A 368 -4.22 7.93 33.50
CA LEU A 368 -4.33 9.17 34.25
C LEU A 368 -5.51 9.99 33.72
N LEU A 369 -6.50 10.21 34.58
CA LEU A 369 -7.59 11.15 34.35
C LEU A 369 -7.20 12.48 34.97
N GLY A 370 -7.22 13.56 34.19
CA GLY A 370 -6.84 14.87 34.71
C GLY A 370 -7.31 16.05 33.86
N LYS A 371 -7.11 17.24 34.41
CA LYS A 371 -7.39 18.51 33.75
C LYS A 371 -6.13 19.01 33.03
N VAL A 372 -6.27 19.38 31.77
CA VAL A 372 -5.20 20.02 31.00
C VAL A 372 -5.05 21.46 31.46
N VAL A 373 -3.83 21.89 31.75
CA VAL A 373 -3.50 23.26 32.15
C VAL A 373 -2.31 23.77 31.35
N GLU A 374 -2.14 25.10 31.31
CA GLU A 374 -0.90 25.70 30.82
C GLU A 374 0.26 25.25 31.71
N SER A 375 1.36 24.82 31.10
CA SER A 375 2.51 24.40 31.89
C SER A 375 3.37 25.60 32.28
N PRO A 376 3.83 25.68 33.54
CA PRO A 376 4.83 26.66 33.96
C PRO A 376 6.25 26.29 33.51
N GLY A 377 6.46 25.11 32.92
CA GLY A 377 7.78 24.62 32.50
C GLY A 377 8.20 25.14 31.12
N ALA A 378 9.47 25.53 30.98
CA ALA A 378 10.03 25.91 29.69
C ALA A 378 10.04 24.71 28.71
N GLY A 379 9.59 24.93 27.47
CA GLY A 379 9.62 23.92 26.41
C GLY A 379 8.41 22.98 26.33
N GLN A 380 7.37 23.21 27.14
CA GLN A 380 6.12 22.45 27.08
C GLN A 380 4.92 23.41 27.22
N SER A 381 3.96 23.34 26.30
CA SER A 381 2.82 24.28 26.28
C SER A 381 1.73 23.92 27.28
N VAL A 382 1.59 22.64 27.61
CA VAL A 382 0.55 22.11 28.50
C VAL A 382 1.08 21.00 29.39
N GLU A 383 0.44 20.80 30.54
CA GLU A 383 0.62 19.64 31.41
C GLU A 383 -0.73 19.14 31.93
N LEU A 384 -0.74 17.93 32.49
CA LEU A 384 -1.94 17.32 33.05
C LEU A 384 -1.91 17.38 34.58
N VAL A 385 -2.83 18.14 35.18
CA VAL A 385 -3.08 18.06 36.63
C VAL A 385 -4.01 16.89 36.88
N VAL A 386 -3.48 15.83 37.47
CA VAL A 386 -4.15 14.54 37.59
C VAL A 386 -5.18 14.59 38.71
N GLN A 387 -6.39 14.14 38.39
CA GLN A 387 -7.52 14.03 39.32
C GLN A 387 -7.71 12.60 39.82
N SER A 388 -7.31 11.60 39.03
CA SER A 388 -7.25 10.19 39.44
C SER A 388 -6.14 9.47 38.69
N ALA A 389 -5.37 8.66 39.40
CA ALA A 389 -4.28 7.87 38.84
C ALA A 389 -4.55 6.38 39.03
N GLU A 390 -4.41 5.62 37.96
CA GLU A 390 -4.44 4.15 37.98
C GLU A 390 -3.10 3.62 37.47
N VAL A 391 -2.45 2.76 38.27
CA VAL A 391 -1.23 2.06 37.84
C VAL A 391 -1.64 0.77 37.15
N LEU A 392 -1.54 0.76 35.82
CA LEU A 392 -1.88 -0.41 35.00
C LEU A 392 -0.83 -1.53 35.11
N GLY A 393 0.41 -1.17 35.46
CA GLY A 393 1.51 -2.11 35.56
C GLY A 393 2.70 -1.51 36.28
N LYS A 394 3.16 -2.20 37.33
CA LYS A 394 4.37 -1.85 38.09
C LYS A 394 5.60 -2.41 37.39
N VAL A 395 6.77 -1.88 37.74
CA VAL A 395 8.05 -2.43 37.30
C VAL A 395 8.51 -3.48 38.29
N TYR A 396 8.57 -4.73 37.84
CA TYR A 396 8.99 -5.88 38.64
C TYR A 396 10.40 -6.35 38.27
N GLY A 397 11.09 -6.99 39.21
CA GLY A 397 12.29 -7.78 38.97
C GLY A 397 12.91 -8.33 40.26
N GLY A 398 14.20 -8.68 40.22
CA GLY A 398 14.84 -9.45 41.28
C GLY A 398 14.30 -10.89 41.36
N ASP A 399 14.83 -11.69 42.28
CA ASP A 399 14.51 -13.13 42.34
C ASP A 399 13.07 -13.40 42.82
N ASN A 400 12.42 -12.43 43.47
CA ASN A 400 11.11 -12.60 44.12
C ASN A 400 10.04 -11.60 43.65
N GLY A 401 10.17 -11.00 42.46
CA GLY A 401 9.17 -10.07 41.93
C GLY A 401 9.07 -8.76 42.72
N GLU A 402 10.21 -8.24 43.15
CA GLU A 402 10.31 -6.94 43.81
C GLU A 402 9.94 -5.79 42.87
N VAL A 403 9.35 -4.72 43.41
CA VAL A 403 9.00 -3.54 42.63
C VAL A 403 10.15 -2.53 42.64
N GLY A 404 10.67 -2.16 41.47
CA GLY A 404 11.72 -1.16 41.38
C GLY A 404 12.31 -0.94 39.99
N GLY A 405 12.47 0.32 39.60
CA GLY A 405 12.99 0.74 38.29
C GLY A 405 14.45 0.37 38.04
N LYS A 406 15.20 0.02 39.09
CA LYS A 406 16.55 -0.55 38.99
C LYS A 406 16.57 -1.88 38.25
N TYR A 407 15.45 -2.62 38.26
CA TYR A 407 15.30 -3.89 37.57
C TYR A 407 14.92 -3.74 36.10
N TYR A 408 14.55 -2.54 35.67
CA TYR A 408 14.23 -2.31 34.27
C TYR A 408 15.53 -2.23 33.45
N PRO A 409 15.74 -3.10 32.44
CA PRO A 409 16.99 -3.11 31.66
C PRO A 409 17.25 -1.78 30.94
N LEU A 410 16.18 -1.03 30.63
CA LEU A 410 16.22 0.29 30.03
C LEU A 410 15.96 1.41 31.06
N SER A 411 16.50 1.23 32.27
CA SER A 411 16.50 2.24 33.33
C SER A 411 17.07 3.58 32.84
N LYS A 412 16.82 4.66 33.61
CA LYS A 412 17.16 6.04 33.24
C LYS A 412 18.68 6.35 33.35
N LYS A 413 19.49 5.60 32.60
CA LYS A 413 20.93 5.79 32.40
C LYS A 413 21.25 5.70 30.90
N GLY A 414 22.43 6.15 30.50
CA GLY A 414 22.92 5.89 29.14
C GLY A 414 23.16 4.40 28.94
N HIS A 415 22.82 3.89 27.77
CA HIS A 415 23.04 2.50 27.37
C HIS A 415 23.82 2.47 26.05
N SER A 416 24.72 1.49 25.89
CA SER A 416 25.39 1.26 24.61
C SER A 416 24.42 0.71 23.57
N ALA A 417 24.73 0.88 22.28
CA ALA A 417 23.92 0.29 21.22
C ALA A 417 23.86 -1.25 21.34
N GLU A 418 24.95 -1.89 21.76
CA GLU A 418 25.02 -3.33 22.00
C GLU A 418 24.04 -3.79 23.10
N HIS A 419 24.03 -3.12 24.26
CA HIS A 419 23.07 -3.42 25.33
C HIS A 419 21.62 -3.28 24.86
N LEU A 420 21.35 -2.31 23.98
CA LEU A 420 20.02 -2.11 23.40
C LEU A 420 19.64 -3.21 22.39
N ARG A 421 20.60 -3.82 21.69
CA ARG A 421 20.37 -4.97 20.81
C ARG A 421 20.08 -6.24 21.62
N ASP A 422 20.79 -6.46 22.73
CA ASP A 422 20.51 -7.58 23.66
C ASP A 422 19.10 -7.50 24.28
N HIS A 423 18.52 -6.29 24.30
CA HIS A 423 17.18 -6.04 24.79
C HIS A 423 16.24 -5.52 23.68
N ALA A 424 16.38 -6.03 22.45
CA ALA A 424 15.61 -5.57 21.28
C ALA A 424 14.08 -5.56 21.53
N HIS A 425 13.56 -6.51 22.29
CA HIS A 425 12.14 -6.60 22.66
C HIS A 425 11.63 -5.42 23.51
N LEU A 426 12.51 -4.69 24.20
CA LEU A 426 12.18 -3.47 24.97
C LEU A 426 12.60 -2.19 24.26
N ARG A 427 13.52 -2.28 23.31
CA ARG A 427 14.17 -1.16 22.60
C ARG A 427 13.21 -0.13 21.99
N PRO A 428 12.00 -0.47 21.49
CA PRO A 428 11.03 0.54 21.04
C PRO A 428 10.59 1.54 22.12
N ARG A 429 10.92 1.33 23.40
CA ARG A 429 10.67 2.28 24.49
C ARG A 429 11.78 3.33 24.64
N VAL A 430 12.92 3.17 23.96
CA VAL A 430 13.99 4.18 23.88
C VAL A 430 13.62 5.21 22.82
N ARG A 431 13.79 6.51 23.13
CA ARG A 431 13.35 7.62 22.26
C ARG A 431 13.90 7.55 20.84
N SER A 432 15.19 7.28 20.68
CA SER A 432 15.86 7.17 19.37
C SER A 432 15.29 6.02 18.55
N TYR A 433 15.19 4.82 19.12
CA TYR A 433 14.65 3.66 18.41
C TYR A 433 13.15 3.75 18.14
N ALA A 434 12.37 4.40 19.02
CA ALA A 434 10.98 4.73 18.74
C ALA A 434 10.86 5.68 17.55
N ALA A 435 11.73 6.68 17.45
CA ALA A 435 11.81 7.57 16.29
C ALA A 435 12.19 6.81 15.02
N THR A 436 13.24 5.98 15.07
CA THR A 436 13.65 5.09 13.96
C THR A 436 12.50 4.20 13.48
N HIS A 437 11.71 3.62 14.38
CA HIS A 437 10.55 2.79 14.01
C HIS A 437 9.42 3.61 13.35
N ARG A 438 9.16 4.83 13.82
CA ARG A 438 8.17 5.72 13.17
C ARG A 438 8.64 6.19 11.79
N VAL A 439 9.93 6.46 11.63
CA VAL A 439 10.55 6.73 10.33
C VAL A 439 10.40 5.51 9.42
N ARG A 440 10.75 4.31 9.88
CA ARG A 440 10.57 3.06 9.12
C ARG A 440 9.12 2.86 8.66
N ASN A 441 8.14 3.05 9.55
CA ASN A 441 6.72 2.98 9.19
C ASN A 441 6.36 3.99 8.09
N THR A 442 6.86 5.21 8.20
CA THR A 442 6.61 6.27 7.21
C THR A 442 7.26 5.96 5.87
N MET A 443 8.46 5.40 5.86
CA MET A 443 9.13 4.97 4.62
C MET A 443 8.39 3.81 3.95
N ALA A 444 7.90 2.82 4.71
CA ALA A 444 7.10 1.75 4.13
C ALA A 444 5.82 2.28 3.47
N PHE A 445 5.13 3.23 4.12
CA PHE A 445 3.97 3.89 3.54
C PHE A 445 4.33 4.73 2.31
N ALA A 446 5.45 5.47 2.36
CA ALA A 446 5.94 6.26 1.23
C ALA A 446 6.27 5.38 0.02
N THR A 447 6.89 4.22 0.23
CA THR A 447 7.13 3.22 -0.83
C THR A 447 5.83 2.81 -1.52
N HIS A 448 4.84 2.35 -0.75
CA HIS A 448 3.56 1.94 -1.33
C HIS A 448 2.85 3.11 -2.04
N LYS A 449 2.89 4.31 -1.45
CA LYS A 449 2.31 5.51 -2.04
C LYS A 449 2.96 5.87 -3.38
N PHE A 450 4.29 5.86 -3.46
CA PHE A 450 5.03 6.21 -4.67
C PHE A 450 4.62 5.35 -5.86
N PHE A 451 4.62 4.04 -5.66
CA PHE A 451 4.28 3.05 -6.69
C PHE A 451 2.78 3.07 -7.01
N PHE A 452 1.91 3.14 -5.99
CA PHE A 452 0.46 3.20 -6.17
C PHE A 452 0.03 4.42 -6.99
N GLU A 453 0.56 5.61 -6.68
CA GLU A 453 0.24 6.85 -7.42
C GLU A 453 0.74 6.83 -8.88
N ARG A 454 1.63 5.89 -9.23
CA ARG A 454 2.16 5.68 -10.59
C ARG A 454 1.56 4.47 -11.30
N GLY A 455 0.58 3.80 -10.70
CA GLY A 455 -0.13 2.68 -11.34
C GLY A 455 0.54 1.31 -11.21
N PHE A 456 1.65 1.20 -10.49
CA PHE A 456 2.35 -0.05 -10.28
C PHE A 456 1.50 -1.05 -9.48
N GLN A 457 1.59 -2.33 -9.86
CA GLN A 457 0.91 -3.42 -9.17
C GLN A 457 1.82 -4.02 -8.08
N TYR A 458 1.30 -4.12 -6.86
CA TYR A 458 2.02 -4.76 -5.76
C TYR A 458 1.89 -6.29 -5.85
N VAL A 459 3.00 -6.97 -6.07
CA VAL A 459 3.09 -8.43 -6.25
C VAL A 459 3.80 -9.06 -5.07
N HIS A 460 3.18 -10.08 -4.47
CA HIS A 460 3.83 -10.89 -3.44
C HIS A 460 4.57 -12.06 -4.10
N THR A 461 5.89 -11.97 -4.15
CA THR A 461 6.77 -13.02 -4.70
C THR A 461 7.01 -14.14 -3.67
N PRO A 462 7.30 -15.38 -4.12
CA PRO A 462 7.51 -16.51 -3.21
C PRO A 462 8.78 -16.35 -2.36
N LEU A 463 8.70 -16.71 -1.08
CA LEU A 463 9.84 -16.68 -0.16
C LEU A 463 10.64 -18.00 -0.17
N ILE A 464 9.97 -19.12 -0.38
CA ILE A 464 10.61 -20.43 -0.58
C ILE A 464 10.76 -20.65 -2.08
N THR A 465 11.99 -20.91 -2.51
CA THR A 465 12.32 -21.05 -3.93
C THR A 465 13.26 -22.23 -4.17
N ALA A 466 13.22 -22.78 -5.37
CA ALA A 466 14.19 -23.75 -5.88
C ALA A 466 15.19 -23.11 -6.87
N SER A 467 15.11 -21.78 -7.04
CA SER A 467 15.94 -21.01 -7.96
C SER A 467 16.82 -20.04 -7.16
N ASP A 468 18.11 -20.02 -7.48
CA ASP A 468 19.04 -18.99 -7.02
C ASP A 468 19.02 -17.82 -8.02
N CYS A 469 18.46 -16.69 -7.59
CA CYS A 469 18.33 -15.50 -8.44
C CYS A 469 19.68 -14.83 -8.73
N GLU A 470 20.59 -14.83 -7.75
CA GLU A 470 21.88 -14.14 -7.87
C GLU A 470 23.01 -15.08 -8.33
N GLY A 471 22.80 -16.40 -8.23
CA GLY A 471 23.75 -17.42 -8.68
C GLY A 471 25.00 -17.53 -7.79
N ALA A 472 24.95 -16.95 -6.59
CA ALA A 472 26.07 -16.88 -5.65
C ALA A 472 26.11 -18.06 -4.67
N GLY A 473 25.08 -18.91 -4.61
CA GLY A 473 25.06 -20.14 -3.80
C GLY A 473 24.86 -19.95 -2.29
N GLU A 474 24.80 -18.72 -1.80
CA GLU A 474 24.67 -18.37 -0.38
C GLU A 474 23.20 -18.31 0.09
N MET A 475 22.44 -19.39 -0.16
CA MET A 475 21.03 -19.51 0.23
C MET A 475 20.83 -20.33 1.50
N PHE A 476 19.89 -19.94 2.36
CA PHE A 476 19.44 -20.80 3.46
C PHE A 476 18.62 -21.98 2.92
N ALA A 477 19.01 -23.21 3.24
CA ALA A 477 18.23 -24.39 2.89
C ALA A 477 16.94 -24.49 3.73
N VAL A 478 15.84 -24.86 3.08
CA VAL A 478 14.54 -25.13 3.70
C VAL A 478 14.23 -26.62 3.51
N THR A 479 14.26 -27.38 4.60
CA THR A 479 14.07 -28.84 4.56
C THR A 479 13.24 -29.35 5.74
N THR A 480 12.46 -30.40 5.49
CA THR A 480 11.79 -31.19 6.53
C THR A 480 12.54 -32.48 6.88
N GLN A 481 13.60 -32.79 6.13
CA GLN A 481 14.38 -34.03 6.19
C GLN A 481 15.76 -33.77 6.82
N LEU A 482 15.80 -33.41 8.10
CA LEU A 482 17.06 -33.34 8.84
C LEU A 482 17.45 -34.72 9.41
N PRO A 483 18.63 -35.28 9.09
CA PRO A 483 19.08 -36.53 9.68
C PRO A 483 19.26 -36.43 11.21
N LYS A 484 18.98 -37.54 11.90
CA LYS A 484 19.12 -37.63 13.37
C LYS A 484 20.57 -37.45 13.84
N ASP A 485 21.56 -37.82 13.02
CA ASP A 485 22.98 -37.53 13.25
C ASP A 485 23.47 -36.49 12.23
N HIS A 486 23.23 -35.22 12.54
CA HIS A 486 23.75 -34.06 11.80
C HIS A 486 24.96 -33.43 12.52
N SER A 487 25.53 -34.14 13.50
CA SER A 487 26.59 -33.64 14.39
C SER A 487 27.99 -33.69 13.77
N LYS A 488 28.16 -34.46 12.69
CA LYS A 488 29.43 -34.57 11.96
C LYS A 488 29.57 -33.41 10.98
N LYS A 489 30.68 -32.67 11.09
CA LYS A 489 31.11 -31.72 10.04
C LYS A 489 31.19 -32.46 8.70
N GLY A 490 30.36 -32.08 7.74
CA GLY A 490 30.29 -32.70 6.42
C GLY A 490 28.99 -32.38 5.70
N LYS A 491 28.93 -32.68 4.40
CA LYS A 491 27.72 -32.53 3.59
C LYS A 491 26.62 -33.40 4.18
N ILE A 492 25.52 -32.78 4.61
CA ILE A 492 24.32 -33.52 5.02
C ILE A 492 23.70 -34.06 3.73
N ASP A 493 23.66 -35.39 3.60
CA ASP A 493 23.05 -36.04 2.45
C ASP A 493 21.53 -36.10 2.66
N VAL A 494 20.82 -35.11 2.12
CA VAL A 494 19.35 -35.03 2.16
C VAL A 494 18.80 -35.68 0.89
N ASP A 495 17.99 -36.72 1.05
CA ASP A 495 17.20 -37.28 -0.05
C ASP A 495 16.03 -36.34 -0.37
N TYR A 496 16.30 -35.33 -1.20
CA TYR A 496 15.33 -34.29 -1.55
C TYR A 496 14.08 -34.83 -2.26
N SER A 497 14.13 -36.03 -2.85
CA SER A 497 12.95 -36.67 -3.45
C SER A 497 11.86 -37.00 -2.41
N LYS A 498 12.26 -37.09 -1.14
CA LYS A 498 11.38 -37.34 0.02
C LYS A 498 11.13 -36.08 0.87
N ASP A 499 11.72 -34.94 0.50
CA ASP A 499 11.46 -33.68 1.17
C ASP A 499 10.12 -33.08 0.71
N PHE A 500 9.63 -32.05 1.41
CA PHE A 500 8.28 -31.50 1.21
C PHE A 500 7.99 -31.07 -0.24
N PHE A 501 8.98 -30.49 -0.93
CA PHE A 501 8.85 -30.02 -2.31
C PHE A 501 9.37 -31.02 -3.35
N GLY A 502 9.85 -32.20 -2.94
CA GLY A 502 10.41 -33.22 -3.82
C GLY A 502 11.71 -32.81 -4.56
N LYS A 503 12.31 -31.68 -4.19
CA LYS A 503 13.53 -31.10 -4.75
C LYS A 503 14.19 -30.16 -3.72
N PRO A 504 15.47 -29.76 -3.90
CA PRO A 504 16.09 -28.74 -3.06
C PRO A 504 15.29 -27.44 -3.06
N ALA A 505 15.11 -26.87 -1.86
CA ALA A 505 14.45 -25.58 -1.68
C ALA A 505 15.25 -24.74 -0.67
N GLY A 506 15.16 -23.42 -0.83
CA GLY A 506 15.80 -22.45 0.04
C GLY A 506 14.97 -21.19 0.21
N LEU A 507 15.44 -20.30 1.08
CA LEU A 507 14.89 -18.97 1.21
C LEU A 507 15.44 -18.06 0.11
N THR A 508 14.57 -17.25 -0.48
CA THR A 508 14.93 -16.43 -1.64
C THR A 508 15.90 -15.30 -1.29
N VAL A 509 16.86 -15.05 -2.18
CA VAL A 509 17.76 -13.88 -2.12
C VAL A 509 17.12 -12.65 -2.76
N SER A 510 16.14 -12.84 -3.65
CA SER A 510 15.46 -11.77 -4.39
C SER A 510 14.15 -12.29 -5.02
N GLY A 511 13.14 -11.44 -5.09
CA GLY A 511 11.89 -11.71 -5.81
C GLY A 511 11.96 -11.38 -7.31
N GLN A 512 13.09 -10.89 -7.81
CA GLN A 512 13.24 -10.31 -9.15
C GLN A 512 12.71 -11.21 -10.27
N LEU A 513 13.21 -12.46 -10.38
CA LEU A 513 12.81 -13.36 -11.46
C LEU A 513 11.29 -13.62 -11.45
N ASN A 514 10.65 -13.60 -10.28
CA ASN A 514 9.21 -13.78 -10.15
C ASN A 514 8.42 -12.51 -10.50
N VAL A 515 8.90 -11.31 -10.12
CA VAL A 515 8.20 -10.07 -10.46
C VAL A 515 8.29 -9.76 -11.96
N GLU A 516 9.36 -10.17 -12.65
CA GLU A 516 9.47 -10.13 -14.12
C GLU A 516 8.30 -10.85 -14.81
N THR A 517 7.83 -11.97 -14.27
CA THR A 517 6.67 -12.70 -14.84
C THR A 517 5.40 -11.86 -14.81
N HIS A 518 5.21 -11.08 -13.74
CA HIS A 518 4.03 -10.24 -13.57
C HIS A 518 4.16 -8.95 -14.37
N ALA A 519 5.36 -8.35 -14.42
CA ALA A 519 5.64 -7.18 -15.26
C ALA A 519 5.31 -7.49 -16.73
N CYS A 520 5.70 -8.66 -17.24
CA CYS A 520 5.38 -9.10 -18.60
C CYS A 520 3.87 -9.23 -18.89
N GLY A 521 3.00 -9.26 -17.87
CA GLY A 521 1.54 -9.28 -18.02
C GLY A 521 0.81 -8.01 -17.57
N LEU A 522 1.42 -7.20 -16.70
CA LEU A 522 0.81 -6.03 -16.03
C LEU A 522 1.58 -4.72 -16.28
N SER A 523 2.63 -4.75 -17.10
CA SER A 523 3.61 -3.69 -17.35
C SER A 523 4.48 -3.36 -16.14
N ASP A 524 3.90 -2.75 -15.12
CA ASP A 524 4.66 -2.09 -14.04
C ASP A 524 4.30 -2.76 -12.71
N CYS A 525 5.26 -3.48 -12.15
CA CYS A 525 5.08 -4.24 -10.91
C CYS A 525 6.14 -3.87 -9.88
N TYR A 526 5.86 -4.15 -8.61
CA TYR A 526 6.89 -4.14 -7.57
C TYR A 526 6.57 -5.20 -6.52
N THR A 527 7.61 -5.75 -5.91
CA THR A 527 7.50 -6.50 -4.65
C THR A 527 8.13 -5.71 -3.50
N PHE A 528 7.67 -6.02 -2.31
CA PHE A 528 8.17 -5.51 -1.03
C PHE A 528 8.01 -6.66 -0.04
N GLY A 529 9.11 -7.35 0.23
CA GLY A 529 9.11 -8.57 1.01
C GLY A 529 10.48 -8.88 1.62
N PRO A 530 10.55 -9.84 2.55
CA PRO A 530 11.80 -10.28 3.12
C PRO A 530 12.63 -11.09 2.12
N THR A 531 13.94 -10.90 2.16
CA THR A 531 14.96 -11.68 1.44
C THR A 531 16.05 -12.10 2.41
N PHE A 532 16.79 -13.14 2.01
CA PHE A 532 17.69 -13.84 2.92
C PHE A 532 19.04 -14.08 2.25
N ARG A 533 20.13 -13.90 2.98
CA ARG A 533 21.49 -14.22 2.53
C ARG A 533 22.22 -15.01 3.62
N ALA A 534 22.77 -16.16 3.26
CA ALA A 534 23.43 -17.06 4.20
C ALA A 534 24.94 -16.81 4.34
N GLU A 535 25.42 -15.66 3.84
CA GLU A 535 26.83 -15.25 3.96
C GLU A 535 27.29 -15.17 5.41
N ASP A 536 28.48 -15.70 5.72
CA ASP A 536 29.12 -15.59 7.04
C ASP A 536 29.76 -14.21 7.23
N SER A 537 28.93 -13.16 7.15
CA SER A 537 29.34 -11.76 7.12
C SER A 537 28.91 -11.03 8.39
N HIS A 538 29.90 -10.70 9.24
CA HIS A 538 29.69 -10.07 10.55
C HIS A 538 29.89 -8.54 10.57
N THR A 539 29.49 -7.84 9.51
CA THR A 539 29.69 -6.38 9.41
C THR A 539 28.55 -5.57 10.05
N SER A 540 28.73 -4.25 10.14
CA SER A 540 27.67 -3.30 10.53
C SER A 540 26.65 -3.03 9.42
N ARG A 541 26.78 -3.66 8.25
CA ARG A 541 25.99 -3.40 7.04
C ARG A 541 25.29 -4.62 6.45
N HIS A 542 25.56 -5.82 6.98
CA HIS A 542 24.97 -7.07 6.51
C HIS A 542 23.98 -7.64 7.53
N LEU A 543 22.90 -8.21 7.00
CA LEU A 543 21.89 -8.97 7.71
C LEU A 543 21.64 -10.26 6.94
N ALA A 544 21.33 -11.32 7.67
CA ALA A 544 20.92 -12.59 7.08
C ALA A 544 19.44 -12.58 6.63
N GLU A 545 18.62 -11.71 7.23
CA GLU A 545 17.23 -11.45 6.87
C GLU A 545 17.03 -9.94 6.81
N PHE A 546 16.58 -9.44 5.65
CA PHE A 546 16.34 -8.03 5.39
C PHE A 546 15.16 -7.87 4.45
N TRP A 547 14.68 -6.65 4.25
CA TRP A 547 13.54 -6.39 3.36
C TRP A 547 14.01 -5.71 2.08
N MET A 548 13.53 -6.22 0.95
CA MET A 548 13.82 -5.69 -0.38
C MET A 548 12.58 -5.09 -1.00
N ILE A 549 12.79 -4.02 -1.76
CA ILE A 549 11.78 -3.37 -2.60
C ILE A 549 12.28 -3.46 -4.03
N GLU A 550 11.54 -4.17 -4.87
CA GLU A 550 12.02 -4.59 -6.19
C GLU A 550 10.95 -4.25 -7.25
N PRO A 551 10.96 -3.04 -7.81
CA PRO A 551 10.17 -2.70 -8.99
C PRO A 551 10.74 -3.31 -10.27
N GLU A 552 9.83 -3.61 -11.20
CA GLU A 552 10.12 -4.09 -12.54
C GLU A 552 9.16 -3.40 -13.53
N ILE A 553 9.72 -2.85 -14.60
CA ILE A 553 9.02 -2.04 -15.60
C ILE A 553 9.26 -2.60 -17.01
N CYS A 554 8.18 -2.86 -17.74
CA CYS A 554 8.25 -3.27 -19.15
C CYS A 554 8.42 -2.08 -20.10
N PHE A 555 8.96 -2.37 -21.29
CA PHE A 555 9.23 -1.39 -22.35
C PHE A 555 10.23 -0.29 -21.92
N ALA A 556 11.15 -0.65 -21.03
CA ALA A 556 12.07 0.26 -20.37
C ALA A 556 13.54 -0.06 -20.69
N ASP A 557 14.37 0.97 -20.68
CA ASP A 557 15.83 0.86 -20.78
C ASP A 557 16.55 1.26 -19.46
N LEU A 558 17.88 1.29 -19.50
CA LEU A 558 18.70 1.59 -18.31
C LEU A 558 18.49 3.02 -17.81
N LYS A 559 18.17 3.95 -18.70
CA LYS A 559 17.91 5.34 -18.35
C LYS A 559 16.57 5.43 -17.63
N ASP A 560 15.54 4.74 -18.12
CA ASP A 560 14.22 4.70 -17.47
C ASP A 560 14.33 4.12 -16.05
N ASP A 561 15.09 3.02 -15.90
CA ASP A 561 15.37 2.38 -14.61
C ASP A 561 16.08 3.36 -13.64
N ALA A 562 17.13 4.05 -14.11
CA ALA A 562 17.88 5.03 -13.34
C ALA A 562 17.05 6.25 -12.94
N ASP A 563 16.19 6.73 -13.83
CA ASP A 563 15.29 7.86 -13.56
C ASP A 563 14.23 7.47 -12.53
N LEU A 564 13.63 6.26 -12.65
CA LEU A 564 12.68 5.74 -11.67
C LEU A 564 13.34 5.58 -10.29
N ALA A 565 14.56 5.05 -10.23
CA ALA A 565 15.30 4.86 -8.99
C ALA A 565 15.67 6.20 -8.31
N GLU A 566 16.07 7.21 -9.09
CA GLU A 566 16.32 8.57 -8.60
C GLU A 566 15.02 9.21 -8.05
N ASP A 567 13.93 9.16 -8.81
CA ASP A 567 12.62 9.68 -8.41
C ASP A 567 12.10 9.01 -7.14
N TYR A 568 12.23 7.69 -7.07
CA TYR A 568 11.82 6.89 -5.92
C TYR A 568 12.59 7.27 -4.66
N LEU A 569 13.93 7.33 -4.75
CA LEU A 569 14.77 7.68 -3.62
C LEU A 569 14.49 9.12 -3.14
N LYS A 570 14.38 10.07 -4.07
CA LYS A 570 14.02 11.46 -3.77
C LYS A 570 12.64 11.56 -3.10
N PHE A 571 11.66 10.81 -3.57
CA PHE A 571 10.32 10.79 -2.98
C PHE A 571 10.34 10.29 -1.53
N CYS A 572 11.06 9.21 -1.24
CA CYS A 572 11.22 8.69 0.11
C CYS A 572 11.93 9.68 1.03
N VAL A 573 13.04 10.29 0.58
CA VAL A 573 13.78 11.29 1.36
C VAL A 573 12.93 12.54 1.60
N HIS A 574 12.21 13.02 0.59
CA HIS A 574 11.27 14.13 0.74
C HIS A 574 10.18 13.81 1.77
N SER A 575 9.59 12.62 1.69
CA SER A 575 8.58 12.16 2.66
C SER A 575 9.13 12.09 4.09
N ALA A 576 10.40 11.71 4.26
CA ALA A 576 11.05 11.74 5.58
C ALA A 576 11.17 13.18 6.11
N LEU A 577 11.63 14.11 5.26
CA LEU A 577 11.77 15.52 5.63
C LEU A 577 10.44 16.19 5.99
N THR A 578 9.35 15.85 5.30
CA THR A 578 8.04 16.48 5.52
C THR A 578 7.23 15.83 6.63
N GLU A 579 7.28 14.50 6.78
CA GLU A 579 6.41 13.75 7.71
C GLU A 579 7.10 13.35 9.02
N CYS A 580 8.43 13.35 9.07
CA CYS A 580 9.23 12.87 10.21
C CYS A 580 10.13 13.96 10.84
N GLY A 581 9.79 15.25 10.68
CA GLY A 581 10.65 16.36 11.13
C GLY A 581 11.10 16.26 12.60
N ASP A 582 10.17 15.95 13.51
CA ASP A 582 10.47 15.78 14.94
C ASP A 582 11.40 14.58 15.20
N GLU A 583 11.19 13.46 14.48
CA GLU A 583 12.05 12.28 14.56
C GLU A 583 13.46 12.58 14.06
N LEU A 584 13.60 13.25 12.91
CA LEU A 584 14.88 13.61 12.34
C LEU A 584 15.65 14.56 13.24
N GLU A 585 14.99 15.59 13.78
CA GLU A 585 15.61 16.51 14.74
C GLU A 585 16.09 15.77 16.00
N LEU A 586 15.32 14.80 16.50
CA LEU A 586 15.74 13.99 17.63
C LEU A 586 16.98 13.15 17.28
N LEU A 587 16.98 12.49 16.12
CA LEU A 587 18.07 11.63 15.64
C LEU A 587 19.36 12.40 15.36
N GLU A 588 19.29 13.64 14.90
CA GLU A 588 20.46 14.54 14.78
C GLU A 588 21.13 14.82 16.14
N LYS A 589 20.33 14.91 17.20
CA LYS A 589 20.76 15.36 18.53
C LYS A 589 21.17 14.22 19.48
N ILE A 590 21.04 12.96 19.07
CA ILE A 590 21.46 11.83 19.92
C ILE A 590 22.99 11.79 20.05
N PRO A 591 23.54 11.13 21.08
CA PRO A 591 24.97 10.84 21.11
C PRO A 591 25.40 10.08 19.86
N ASN A 592 26.42 10.57 19.15
CA ASN A 592 26.87 10.09 17.84
C ASN A 592 25.83 10.24 16.71
N GLY A 593 24.86 11.13 16.89
CA GLY A 593 23.94 11.54 15.83
C GLY A 593 24.66 12.32 14.74
N ASP A 594 24.08 12.27 13.55
CA ASP A 594 24.61 12.97 12.38
C ASP A 594 24.11 14.41 12.36
N SER A 595 24.95 15.37 12.75
CA SER A 595 24.59 16.78 12.81
C SER A 595 24.25 17.40 11.45
N MET A 596 24.60 16.72 10.35
CA MET A 596 24.35 17.15 8.97
C MET A 596 23.23 16.35 8.31
N LEU A 597 22.44 15.58 9.08
CA LEU A 597 21.43 14.67 8.54
C LEU A 597 20.44 15.39 7.63
N ARG A 598 19.66 16.35 8.16
CA ARG A 598 18.64 17.04 7.36
C ARG A 598 19.25 17.85 6.21
N GLU A 599 20.41 18.47 6.40
CA GLU A 599 21.11 19.17 5.31
C GLU A 599 21.49 18.21 4.17
N ARG A 600 22.03 17.03 4.51
CA ARG A 600 22.36 16.01 3.51
C ARG A 600 21.10 15.50 2.82
N LEU A 601 20.04 15.20 3.57
CA LEU A 601 18.77 14.74 3.00
C LEU A 601 18.16 15.80 2.06
N GLN A 602 18.20 17.08 2.45
CA GLN A 602 17.78 18.19 1.59
C GLN A 602 18.60 18.24 0.31
N GLY A 603 19.93 18.09 0.42
CA GLY A 603 20.83 18.04 -0.73
C GLY A 603 20.55 16.87 -1.70
N ILE A 604 20.08 15.73 -1.20
CA ILE A 604 19.66 14.59 -2.04
C ILE A 604 18.40 14.94 -2.84
N VAL A 605 17.44 15.64 -2.23
CA VAL A 605 16.19 16.02 -2.90
C VAL A 605 16.43 17.10 -3.95
N GLU A 606 17.22 18.13 -3.63
CA GLU A 606 17.37 19.33 -4.46
C GLU A 606 18.28 19.15 -5.67
N LYS A 607 19.26 18.24 -5.60
CA LYS A 607 20.29 18.10 -6.64
C LYS A 607 20.00 16.91 -7.56
N PRO A 608 20.26 17.02 -8.87
CA PRO A 608 20.27 15.85 -9.74
C PRO A 608 21.38 14.89 -9.31
N PHE A 609 21.16 13.59 -9.46
CA PHE A 609 22.20 12.60 -9.17
C PHE A 609 23.27 12.67 -10.26
N ALA A 610 24.54 12.63 -9.86
CA ALA A 610 25.62 12.52 -10.83
C ALA A 610 25.51 11.18 -11.55
N ARG A 611 25.95 11.11 -12.81
CA ARG A 611 25.92 9.87 -13.60
C ARG A 611 27.30 9.62 -14.20
N LYS A 612 27.84 8.42 -13.97
CA LYS A 612 29.13 7.97 -14.48
C LYS A 612 29.04 6.51 -14.91
N THR A 613 29.82 6.13 -15.90
CA THR A 613 30.05 4.70 -16.17
C THR A 613 31.04 4.14 -15.15
N TYR A 614 30.98 2.84 -14.89
CA TYR A 614 31.97 2.11 -14.09
C TYR A 614 33.40 2.41 -14.58
N THR A 615 33.60 2.41 -15.91
CA THR A 615 34.90 2.70 -16.53
C THR A 615 35.41 4.10 -16.20
N GLU A 616 34.53 5.11 -16.15
CA GLU A 616 34.91 6.44 -15.68
C GLU A 616 35.22 6.46 -14.18
N CYS A 617 34.43 5.77 -13.35
CA CYS A 617 34.67 5.66 -11.92
C CYS A 617 36.05 5.07 -11.60
N ILE A 618 36.43 3.96 -12.26
CA ILE A 618 37.76 3.35 -12.11
C ILE A 618 38.87 4.33 -12.53
N LYS A 619 38.69 5.05 -13.65
CA LYS A 619 39.66 6.07 -14.09
C LYS A 619 39.82 7.20 -13.06
N ILE A 620 38.72 7.64 -12.45
CA ILE A 620 38.73 8.66 -11.39
C ILE A 620 39.50 8.14 -10.17
N LEU A 621 39.17 6.93 -9.69
CA LEU A 621 39.84 6.33 -8.54
C LEU A 621 41.35 6.16 -8.76
N LEU A 622 41.75 5.62 -9.92
CA LEU A 622 43.16 5.49 -10.30
C LEU A 622 43.87 6.84 -10.35
N ALA A 623 43.23 7.88 -10.89
CA ALA A 623 43.80 9.22 -10.96
C ALA A 623 43.99 9.83 -9.56
N GLU A 624 43.06 9.63 -8.63
CA GLU A 624 43.16 10.13 -7.26
C GLU A 624 44.22 9.38 -6.44
N VAL A 625 44.38 8.07 -6.66
CA VAL A 625 45.50 7.29 -6.10
C VAL A 625 46.83 7.79 -6.66
N ALA A 626 46.94 8.02 -7.97
CA ALA A 626 48.16 8.52 -8.61
C ALA A 626 48.56 9.93 -8.14
N LYS A 627 47.58 10.78 -7.76
CA LYS A 627 47.83 12.10 -7.15
C LYS A 627 48.23 12.03 -5.68
N GLY A 628 48.14 10.87 -5.04
CA GLY A 628 48.33 10.72 -3.59
C GLY A 628 47.20 11.34 -2.76
N ALA A 629 46.03 11.60 -3.36
CA ALA A 629 44.88 12.21 -2.67
C ALA A 629 44.15 11.21 -1.75
N VAL A 630 44.29 9.91 -2.03
CA VAL A 630 43.71 8.81 -1.25
C VAL A 630 44.59 7.57 -1.39
N LYS A 631 44.56 6.72 -0.37
CA LYS A 631 45.11 5.37 -0.41
C LYS A 631 44.01 4.41 0.01
N PHE A 632 43.61 3.53 -0.89
CA PHE A 632 42.66 2.46 -0.63
C PHE A 632 43.38 1.23 -0.06
N GLU A 633 42.67 0.43 0.72
CA GLU A 633 43.17 -0.86 1.21
C GLU A 633 43.21 -1.89 0.08
N GLU A 634 42.18 -1.89 -0.77
CA GLU A 634 42.09 -2.71 -1.97
C GLU A 634 42.67 -1.98 -3.19
N SER A 635 43.34 -2.72 -4.07
CA SER A 635 43.91 -2.15 -5.30
C SER A 635 42.82 -1.85 -6.31
N VAL A 636 42.85 -0.64 -6.87
CA VAL A 636 41.91 -0.22 -7.91
C VAL A 636 42.35 -0.75 -9.27
N GLU A 637 41.51 -1.56 -9.93
CA GLU A 637 41.72 -1.98 -11.32
C GLU A 637 40.39 -2.18 -12.06
N TRP A 638 40.42 -2.12 -13.40
CA TRP A 638 39.21 -2.35 -14.19
C TRP A 638 38.86 -3.84 -14.19
N GLY A 639 37.61 -4.15 -13.84
CA GLY A 639 37.12 -5.52 -13.69
C GLY A 639 36.93 -5.94 -12.22
N MET A 640 37.42 -5.16 -11.25
CA MET A 640 37.13 -5.38 -9.84
C MET A 640 35.69 -4.98 -9.50
N ASP A 641 35.12 -5.65 -8.49
CA ASP A 641 33.95 -5.11 -7.82
C ASP A 641 34.36 -3.98 -6.87
N MET A 642 33.61 -2.87 -6.87
CA MET A 642 33.99 -1.70 -6.07
C MET A 642 33.63 -1.94 -4.60
N GLY A 643 34.64 -2.20 -3.77
CA GLY A 643 34.48 -2.22 -2.33
C GLY A 643 33.93 -0.89 -1.76
N SER A 644 33.34 -0.94 -0.57
CA SER A 644 32.67 0.20 0.06
C SER A 644 33.55 1.45 0.23
N GLU A 645 34.87 1.30 0.38
CA GLU A 645 35.78 2.44 0.45
C GLU A 645 35.81 3.26 -0.86
N HIS A 646 35.76 2.58 -2.00
CA HIS A 646 35.74 3.19 -3.33
C HIS A 646 34.42 3.91 -3.58
N GLU A 647 33.31 3.23 -3.31
CA GLU A 647 31.96 3.78 -3.49
C GLU A 647 31.74 5.04 -2.65
N ARG A 648 32.13 4.97 -1.37
CA ARG A 648 32.03 6.11 -0.45
C ARG A 648 32.95 7.23 -0.86
N TYR A 649 34.16 6.94 -1.33
CA TYR A 649 35.04 7.99 -1.84
C TYR A 649 34.41 8.73 -3.03
N LEU A 650 33.83 8.00 -3.99
CA LEU A 650 33.14 8.58 -5.14
C LEU A 650 31.96 9.46 -4.69
N ALA A 651 31.10 8.99 -3.80
CA ALA A 651 29.93 9.74 -3.33
C ALA A 651 30.29 10.90 -2.40
N GLU A 652 31.19 10.71 -1.43
CA GLU A 652 31.50 11.67 -0.36
C GLU A 652 32.56 12.71 -0.75
N LYS A 653 33.60 12.30 -1.48
CA LYS A 653 34.77 13.15 -1.75
C LYS A 653 34.74 13.72 -3.17
N PHE A 654 34.42 12.88 -4.15
CA PHE A 654 34.42 13.29 -5.55
C PHE A 654 33.12 14.03 -5.94
N VAL A 655 31.96 13.36 -5.84
CA VAL A 655 30.65 13.93 -6.22
C VAL A 655 30.09 14.85 -5.13
N LYS A 656 30.33 14.54 -3.86
CA LYS A 656 29.72 15.20 -2.69
C LYS A 656 28.19 15.14 -2.73
N GLY A 657 27.66 13.99 -3.12
CA GLY A 657 26.25 13.73 -3.32
C GLY A 657 26.02 12.35 -3.94
N PRO A 658 24.76 12.00 -4.27
CA PRO A 658 24.44 10.74 -4.91
C PRO A 658 25.06 10.60 -6.31
N LEU A 659 25.47 9.37 -6.63
CA LEU A 659 26.08 9.00 -7.91
C LEU A 659 25.42 7.72 -8.44
N ILE A 660 24.91 7.75 -9.66
CA ILE A 660 24.50 6.59 -10.43
C ILE A 660 25.70 6.10 -11.24
N VAL A 661 26.17 4.89 -10.95
CA VAL A 661 27.23 4.21 -11.70
C VAL A 661 26.58 3.23 -12.66
N THR A 662 26.99 3.22 -13.93
CA THR A 662 26.36 2.42 -15.00
C THR A 662 27.37 1.58 -15.78
N ASN A 663 26.90 0.56 -16.52
CA ASN A 663 27.70 -0.25 -17.44
C ASN A 663 28.87 -0.98 -16.77
N TYR A 664 28.54 -1.88 -15.84
CA TYR A 664 29.51 -2.68 -15.10
C TYR A 664 30.07 -3.85 -15.93
N PRO A 665 31.30 -4.32 -15.65
CA PRO A 665 31.86 -5.51 -16.28
C PRO A 665 30.97 -6.74 -16.08
N LYS A 666 30.71 -7.51 -17.14
CA LYS A 666 29.82 -8.67 -17.11
C LYS A 666 30.27 -9.79 -16.16
N GLY A 667 31.55 -9.83 -15.83
CA GLY A 667 32.16 -10.88 -15.01
C GLY A 667 31.88 -10.76 -13.51
N ILE A 668 31.41 -9.59 -13.07
CA ILE A 668 31.11 -9.29 -11.66
C ILE A 668 29.62 -9.00 -11.42
N LYS A 669 28.78 -9.31 -12.40
CA LYS A 669 27.34 -9.03 -12.36
C LYS A 669 26.55 -10.26 -12.81
N ALA A 670 25.29 -10.33 -12.38
CA ALA A 670 24.43 -11.49 -12.56
C ALA A 670 24.13 -11.82 -14.03
N PHE A 671 23.78 -13.08 -14.30
CA PHE A 671 23.55 -13.61 -15.65
C PHE A 671 22.36 -12.97 -16.38
N TYR A 672 21.36 -12.47 -15.63
CA TYR A 672 20.14 -11.88 -16.17
C TYR A 672 20.33 -10.45 -16.70
N MET A 673 21.47 -9.80 -16.43
CA MET A 673 21.71 -8.42 -16.85
C MET A 673 22.03 -8.35 -18.35
N LYS A 674 21.39 -7.44 -19.08
CA LYS A 674 21.51 -7.30 -20.54
C LYS A 674 22.96 -7.01 -20.94
N LEU A 675 23.50 -7.82 -21.85
CA LEU A 675 24.85 -7.65 -22.38
C LEU A 675 24.91 -6.46 -23.34
N ASP A 676 25.82 -5.52 -23.07
CA ASP A 676 26.04 -4.35 -23.92
C ASP A 676 26.70 -4.72 -25.24
N GLU A 677 26.64 -3.82 -26.22
CA GLU A 677 27.20 -4.03 -27.58
C GLU A 677 28.72 -4.28 -27.59
N ASP A 678 29.44 -3.83 -26.55
CA ASP A 678 30.88 -4.03 -26.43
C ASP A 678 31.29 -5.47 -26.03
N GLY A 679 30.31 -6.30 -25.63
CA GLY A 679 30.49 -7.68 -25.19
C GLY A 679 31.26 -7.84 -23.87
N LYS A 680 31.58 -6.75 -23.18
CA LYS A 680 32.38 -6.69 -21.95
C LYS A 680 31.58 -6.18 -20.75
N THR A 681 30.67 -5.24 -20.96
CA THR A 681 29.81 -4.68 -19.91
C THR A 681 28.37 -5.16 -20.02
N VAL A 682 27.62 -4.94 -18.95
CA VAL A 682 26.17 -5.15 -18.89
C VAL A 682 25.48 -3.84 -18.54
N SER A 683 24.26 -3.68 -19.03
CA SER A 683 23.36 -2.54 -18.74
C SER A 683 22.85 -2.61 -17.28
N ALA A 684 23.78 -2.49 -16.34
CA ALA A 684 23.54 -2.45 -14.91
C ALA A 684 23.72 -1.02 -14.39
N MET A 685 23.08 -0.73 -13.27
CA MET A 685 23.28 0.50 -12.51
C MET A 685 23.34 0.23 -11.01
N ASP A 686 24.17 1.01 -10.32
CA ASP A 686 24.15 1.10 -8.86
C ASP A 686 24.02 2.59 -8.47
N ILE A 687 23.20 2.90 -7.47
CA ILE A 687 23.12 4.24 -6.87
C ILE A 687 23.93 4.24 -5.59
N LEU A 688 24.96 5.08 -5.56
CA LEU A 688 25.83 5.30 -4.43
C LEU A 688 25.42 6.57 -3.70
N VAL A 689 25.28 6.51 -2.38
CA VAL A 689 25.00 7.67 -1.53
C VAL A 689 26.07 7.85 -0.45
N PRO A 690 26.33 9.09 -0.01
CA PRO A 690 27.28 9.36 1.07
C PRO A 690 26.99 8.52 2.33
N ARG A 691 28.04 8.11 3.05
CA ARG A 691 28.05 7.25 4.26
C ARG A 691 27.67 5.80 4.07
N ILE A 692 26.70 5.52 3.20
CA ILE A 692 26.18 4.16 2.99
C ILE A 692 27.00 3.41 1.92
N GLY A 693 27.31 4.06 0.79
CA GLY A 693 27.74 3.36 -0.42
C GLY A 693 26.51 3.03 -1.28
N GLU A 694 26.50 1.87 -1.90
CA GLU A 694 25.35 1.35 -2.66
C GLU A 694 24.05 1.33 -1.84
N ILE A 695 22.98 1.93 -2.36
CA ILE A 695 21.62 1.87 -1.80
C ILE A 695 20.61 1.18 -2.74
N ILE A 696 20.84 1.25 -4.06
CA ILE A 696 20.03 0.62 -5.09
C ILE A 696 20.98 -0.05 -6.08
N GLY A 697 20.67 -1.29 -6.48
CA GLY A 697 21.31 -1.99 -7.59
C GLY A 697 20.24 -2.47 -8.57
N GLY A 698 20.46 -2.29 -9.87
CA GLY A 698 19.47 -2.58 -10.91
C GLY A 698 20.08 -2.82 -12.27
N SER A 699 19.24 -3.18 -13.25
CA SER A 699 19.69 -3.44 -14.62
C SER A 699 18.51 -3.55 -15.58
N VAL A 700 18.82 -3.33 -16.85
CA VAL A 700 18.02 -3.88 -17.94
C VAL A 700 18.20 -5.38 -17.97
N ARG A 701 17.11 -6.13 -18.12
CA ARG A 701 17.13 -7.59 -18.17
C ARG A 701 17.46 -8.06 -19.57
N GLU A 702 18.15 -9.19 -19.68
CA GLU A 702 18.48 -9.79 -20.97
C GLU A 702 17.21 -10.38 -21.61
N ASP A 703 16.63 -9.64 -22.55
CA ASP A 703 15.42 -9.99 -23.31
C ASP A 703 15.71 -10.89 -24.52
N ARG A 704 16.98 -11.11 -24.89
CA ARG A 704 17.34 -12.02 -26.01
C ARG A 704 17.53 -13.44 -25.49
N TYR A 705 16.69 -14.35 -25.98
CA TYR A 705 16.66 -15.74 -25.54
C TYR A 705 18.03 -16.45 -25.63
N ASP A 706 18.69 -16.35 -26.79
CA ASP A 706 19.97 -17.01 -27.06
C ASP A 706 21.09 -16.46 -26.16
N VAL A 707 21.16 -15.13 -26.00
CA VAL A 707 22.13 -14.49 -25.12
C VAL A 707 21.91 -14.90 -23.66
N LEU A 708 20.67 -14.89 -23.18
CA LEU A 708 20.34 -15.30 -21.80
C LEU A 708 20.71 -16.76 -21.53
N VAL A 709 20.46 -17.66 -22.48
CA VAL A 709 20.85 -19.08 -22.38
C VAL A 709 22.36 -19.24 -22.28
N GLU A 710 23.13 -18.53 -23.10
CA GLU A 710 24.59 -18.59 -23.04
C GLU A 710 25.12 -17.97 -21.73
N ARG A 711 24.56 -16.84 -21.28
CA ARG A 711 24.91 -16.21 -20.00
C ARG A 711 24.65 -17.14 -18.81
N ALA A 712 23.52 -17.85 -18.79
CA ALA A 712 23.22 -18.83 -17.74
C ALA A 712 24.27 -19.96 -17.70
N LYS A 713 24.65 -20.50 -18.87
CA LYS A 713 25.69 -21.54 -18.97
C LYS A 713 27.06 -21.03 -18.51
N GLU A 714 27.43 -19.80 -18.86
CA GLU A 714 28.70 -19.18 -18.47
C GLU A 714 28.88 -19.13 -16.94
N VAL A 715 27.80 -18.96 -16.19
CA VAL A 715 27.81 -18.93 -14.71
C VAL A 715 27.44 -20.27 -14.07
N GLY A 716 27.33 -21.34 -14.86
CA GLY A 716 27.07 -22.69 -14.35
C GLY A 716 25.62 -23.01 -13.99
N ILE A 717 24.64 -22.22 -14.46
CA ILE A 717 23.21 -22.50 -14.29
C ILE A 717 22.71 -23.36 -15.47
N ASP A 718 22.05 -24.48 -15.19
CA ASP A 718 21.41 -25.29 -16.24
C ASP A 718 20.17 -24.55 -16.78
N PRO A 719 20.11 -24.21 -18.09
CA PRO A 719 18.94 -23.56 -18.68
C PRO A 719 17.61 -24.29 -18.45
N LYS A 720 17.62 -25.60 -18.16
CA LYS A 720 16.40 -26.37 -17.83
C LYS A 720 15.77 -25.90 -16.52
N ASP A 721 16.59 -25.53 -15.54
CA ASP A 721 16.12 -25.04 -14.23
C ASP A 721 15.51 -23.64 -14.34
N LEU A 722 15.86 -22.91 -15.40
CA LEU A 722 15.31 -21.60 -15.77
C LEU A 722 14.18 -21.68 -16.80
N SER A 723 13.65 -22.87 -17.12
CA SER A 723 12.70 -23.06 -18.23
C SER A 723 11.53 -22.07 -18.23
N TRP A 724 10.90 -21.85 -17.07
CA TRP A 724 9.80 -20.89 -16.90
C TRP A 724 10.24 -19.42 -17.05
N TYR A 725 11.48 -19.10 -16.68
CA TYR A 725 12.04 -17.75 -16.81
C TYR A 725 12.43 -17.46 -18.27
N LEU A 726 12.96 -18.48 -18.96
CA LEU A 726 13.26 -18.43 -20.39
C LEU A 726 12.00 -18.30 -21.24
N ASP A 727 10.85 -18.80 -20.78
CA ASP A 727 9.58 -18.63 -21.49
C ASP A 727 9.16 -17.16 -21.63
N LEU A 728 9.57 -16.29 -20.69
CA LEU A 728 9.41 -14.82 -20.80
C LEU A 728 10.14 -14.24 -22.03
N ARG A 729 11.16 -14.96 -22.53
CA ARG A 729 11.95 -14.59 -23.71
C ARG A 729 11.47 -15.30 -24.99
N LYS A 730 10.59 -16.29 -24.88
CA LYS A 730 10.02 -17.02 -26.03
C LYS A 730 8.71 -16.42 -26.52
N TYR A 731 7.85 -15.99 -25.60
CA TYR A 731 6.47 -15.62 -25.92
C TYR A 731 6.28 -14.10 -25.93
N GLY A 732 6.84 -13.43 -26.94
CA GLY A 732 6.68 -11.98 -27.12
C GLY A 732 7.51 -11.16 -26.14
N SER A 733 8.83 -11.43 -26.07
CA SER A 733 9.73 -10.71 -25.17
C SER A 733 9.79 -9.21 -25.47
N VAL A 734 10.11 -8.44 -24.44
CA VAL A 734 10.22 -6.98 -24.48
C VAL A 734 11.46 -6.54 -23.71
N PRO A 735 12.10 -5.42 -24.07
CA PRO A 735 13.03 -4.75 -23.17
C PRO A 735 12.32 -4.40 -21.86
N HIS A 736 12.92 -4.72 -20.73
CA HIS A 736 12.41 -4.40 -19.41
C HIS A 736 13.58 -4.24 -18.45
N ALA A 737 13.35 -3.48 -17.38
CA ALA A 737 14.36 -3.15 -16.42
C ALA A 737 13.75 -3.08 -15.02
N GLY A 738 14.62 -3.13 -14.02
CA GLY A 738 14.21 -2.98 -12.64
C GLY A 738 15.40 -2.94 -11.71
N PHE A 739 15.11 -2.62 -10.45
CA PHE A 739 16.12 -2.48 -9.43
C PHE A 739 15.66 -3.09 -8.11
N GLY A 740 16.61 -3.34 -7.21
CA GLY A 740 16.36 -3.68 -5.82
C GLY A 740 16.87 -2.56 -4.91
N LEU A 741 16.03 -2.14 -3.95
CA LEU A 741 16.42 -1.29 -2.83
C LEU A 741 16.37 -2.10 -1.54
N GLY A 742 17.50 -2.14 -0.82
CA GLY A 742 17.54 -2.66 0.54
C GLY A 742 16.86 -1.69 1.50
N PHE A 743 15.70 -2.07 2.04
CA PHE A 743 14.87 -1.20 2.86
C PHE A 743 15.60 -0.73 4.12
N GLU A 744 16.36 -1.60 4.77
CA GLU A 744 17.19 -1.22 5.92
C GLU A 744 18.25 -0.15 5.55
N ARG A 745 18.88 -0.23 4.37
CA ARG A 745 19.84 0.80 3.92
C ARG A 745 19.16 2.15 3.69
N LEU A 746 17.91 2.16 3.18
CA LEU A 746 17.11 3.37 3.12
C LEU A 746 16.82 3.94 4.53
N ILE A 747 16.45 3.09 5.50
CA ILE A 747 16.24 3.56 6.88
C ILE A 747 17.53 4.13 7.47
N MET A 748 18.70 3.50 7.24
CA MET A 748 20.00 4.05 7.66
C MET A 748 20.25 5.42 7.04
N LEU A 749 20.00 5.59 5.74
CA LEU A 749 20.16 6.88 5.05
C LEU A 749 19.32 7.98 5.71
N VAL A 750 18.01 7.74 5.89
CA VAL A 750 17.08 8.76 6.40
C VAL A 750 17.20 9.00 7.89
N THR A 751 17.67 8.02 8.67
CA THR A 751 17.85 8.18 10.14
C THR A 751 19.26 8.61 10.54
N GLY A 752 20.24 8.47 9.64
CA GLY A 752 21.64 8.75 9.92
C GLY A 752 22.34 7.71 10.79
N LEU A 753 21.67 6.60 11.15
CA LEU A 753 22.23 5.52 11.95
C LEU A 753 23.24 4.69 11.15
N GLU A 754 24.34 4.28 11.80
CA GLU A 754 25.48 3.65 11.12
C GLU A 754 25.42 2.13 11.04
N ASN A 755 24.62 1.48 11.89
CA ASN A 755 24.55 0.03 11.96
C ASN A 755 23.17 -0.46 11.52
N ILE A 756 23.16 -1.36 10.54
CA ILE A 756 21.95 -1.91 9.94
C ILE A 756 21.06 -2.67 10.96
N ARG A 757 21.67 -3.19 12.03
CA ARG A 757 20.97 -3.91 13.12
C ARG A 757 20.11 -2.98 13.98
N ASP A 758 20.34 -1.67 13.87
CA ASP A 758 19.62 -0.65 14.64
C ASP A 758 18.39 -0.10 13.91
N VAL A 759 18.18 -0.47 12.64
CA VAL A 759 17.07 0.02 11.79
C VAL A 759 16.01 -1.03 11.44
N ILE A 760 16.19 -2.28 11.90
CA ILE A 760 15.21 -3.36 11.84
C ILE A 760 14.82 -3.80 13.26
N PRO A 761 13.55 -4.17 13.54
CA PRO A 761 13.11 -4.50 14.90
C PRO A 761 13.92 -5.60 15.59
N PHE A 762 14.13 -6.73 14.90
CA PHE A 762 14.83 -7.92 15.39
C PHE A 762 15.83 -8.41 14.33
N PRO A 763 17.09 -7.96 14.37
CA PRO A 763 18.06 -8.30 13.33
C PRO A 763 18.44 -9.78 13.37
N ARG A 764 18.57 -10.39 12.19
CA ARG A 764 19.18 -11.71 11.99
C ARG A 764 20.56 -11.53 11.36
N TYR A 765 21.57 -12.15 11.96
CA TYR A 765 22.95 -12.14 11.50
C TYR A 765 23.64 -13.42 12.01
N PRO A 766 24.85 -13.77 11.56
CA PRO A 766 25.40 -15.07 11.92
C PRO A 766 25.52 -15.22 13.45
N GLN A 767 25.17 -16.42 13.92
CA GLN A 767 25.08 -16.77 15.35
C GLN A 767 24.04 -15.97 16.19
N HIS A 768 23.12 -15.23 15.56
CA HIS A 768 22.09 -14.46 16.28
C HIS A 768 20.68 -14.61 15.67
N CYS A 769 19.84 -15.40 16.35
CA CYS A 769 18.43 -15.63 16.03
C CYS A 769 17.55 -15.62 17.30
N THR A 770 17.83 -14.71 18.24
CA THR A 770 17.04 -14.55 19.47
C THR A 770 15.80 -13.67 19.23
N PHE A 771 14.81 -13.76 20.14
CA PHE A 771 13.49 -13.09 20.19
C PHE A 771 12.39 -13.73 19.37
#